data_AF-A0A7X8IF06-F1
#
_entry.id   AF-A0A7X8IF06-F1
#
_cell.length_a   1.000
_cell.length_b   1.000
_cell.length_c   1.000
_cell.angle_alpha   90.00
_cell.angle_beta   90.00
_cell.angle_gamma   90.00
#
_symmetry.space_group_name_H-M   'P 1'
#
loop_
_entity.id
_entity.type
_entity.pdbx_description
1 polymer ?
#
loop_
_entity_poly.entity_id
_entity_poly.type
_entity_poly.pdbx_seq_one_letter_code
_entity_poly.pdbx_strand_id
1 'polypeptide(L)'
;MNNLKKKILSFALATSVVLSSTSMAFAGSLSKQDKLDTLTDLGIITGEGNGVVGTQTMTRYRAFVMQLKMMGKYEEMNNFAWEGKTTFKDVNGSHSQFIRKLAAYLKAHPEIGIAGDHLGNLNPMGTVSAREYMKMMLVRLGYVENVDFTWVSIPLFAQSKGLIESVSEVEASNIQVLQIADFTYEALLSKPVGSDKTLAENLGLNVASLELNLDKVEGITEKETIIISGSLNTAATITVNGKQATIKDNKFSAEVSLELGENTIKVVAVDAKGIKVEKTVKVLREYKDLKVLKVIGHNLKQFTIQFSKELDKDTVTNARLGLGAEDIFEISKDGKSVLVTLDTALRQTTDTKYTIKDIKDTKGNKIEKTSITVNVFDNELPEVEDLTVKGNQSITITFSEPVKNADTLASYKVDDALVRGSIEANSKNTVFTITFRNALKDGDHTLSISSDIEDAAGFNLKAVEMDFTVEKDEDAPEAEIISATQNKVVIEFSEEIKGLAPSKVTWKSGSKTGNASEVTQDSDNNLRYAINFSNGNYLPLNGATLIVKNVEDFSGNVAKEIKLDVIPEIDLARPEVVNIETDDNSQNILYVTFDKDVNTNGVYTLIDKDNKEKAAADMRYADPTKKNRIKVTFSSVAAGDYTLEISGVTDLSALENELLPTLEEITINDLERVSIDSYNIVGTGEDMRILIKYSEEVDKATALNSNSYKYRIGGLFYNLPSDAEITLLSDRKTVEIKFPSEWSVNGNNYTLSDNYDDIIALQVQNVTDLAGNEIYTVALDLTTDGGLDLAAQAPVVEEVSVIGKNALELKLNHPINESTLDRRDFIIREKGNNQALSIFSIEYKDANDEYKLILHVREDLEQNGKFDAALLKLELAQSVSTENIYGTTLGLLGSVSHIDAIDKYAPEATVEKAVYGNKTEIVFEIGETVQFGFGGDVSLETTSETVNDVTTVTLAKGTAANDLLISRFTVKKGSKKLAIEKIQIVNGTKIVLVINDGNENWNGQKLDVTFNALDNTAYSITDTNGNILENLNMEVSVENIN
;
A
#
# COMPACT_ATOMS: atom_id res chain seq x y z
N MET A 1 -1.95 0.35 -20.53
CA MET A 1 -0.55 -0.17 -20.50
C MET A 1 0.38 1.03 -20.53
N ASN A 2 0.31 1.90 -19.53
CA ASN A 2 0.82 1.69 -18.16
C ASN A 2 2.29 1.28 -18.19
N ASN A 3 3.11 2.27 -17.85
CA ASN A 3 3.95 2.28 -16.66
C ASN A 3 4.86 1.08 -16.49
N LEU A 4 6.16 1.25 -16.73
CA LEU A 4 7.19 0.81 -15.76
C LEU A 4 8.62 1.23 -16.14
N LYS A 5 8.89 2.49 -16.52
CA LYS A 5 10.29 2.97 -16.57
C LYS A 5 10.36 4.41 -16.10
N LYS A 6 11.03 4.63 -14.95
CA LYS A 6 11.44 5.90 -14.33
C LYS A 6 10.61 6.39 -13.13
N LYS A 7 10.49 5.56 -12.09
CA LYS A 7 10.61 5.97 -10.67
C LYS A 7 11.36 4.82 -9.97
N ILE A 8 12.08 5.12 -8.88
CA ILE A 8 13.02 4.26 -8.12
C ILE A 8 14.47 4.30 -8.64
N LEU A 9 15.06 5.49 -8.62
CA LEU A 9 16.44 5.66 -8.18
C LEU A 9 16.33 6.50 -6.90
N SER A 10 16.93 6.02 -5.80
CA SER A 10 17.03 6.72 -4.50
C SER A 10 15.87 6.56 -3.50
N PHE A 11 15.50 5.33 -3.12
CA PHE A 11 14.99 5.04 -1.76
C PHE A 11 15.01 3.54 -1.40
N ALA A 12 16.17 2.89 -1.52
CA ALA A 12 16.36 1.52 -1.00
C ALA A 12 17.80 1.32 -0.52
N LEU A 13 18.25 2.22 0.36
CA LEU A 13 19.48 2.05 1.13
C LEU A 13 19.13 1.71 2.59
N ALA A 14 18.19 0.78 2.81
CA ALA A 14 17.93 0.13 4.12
C ALA A 14 17.05 -1.13 4.00
N THR A 15 17.05 -1.80 2.85
CA THR A 15 16.64 -3.21 2.71
C THR A 15 17.77 -3.94 2.03
N SER A 16 18.92 -3.93 2.69
CA SER A 16 20.04 -4.79 2.38
C SER A 16 19.60 -6.24 2.53
N VAL A 17 19.32 -6.87 1.40
CA VAL A 17 19.60 -8.29 1.16
C VAL A 17 18.82 -9.24 2.10
N VAL A 18 17.55 -9.48 1.77
CA VAL A 18 17.08 -10.88 1.76
C VAL A 18 17.26 -11.39 0.33
N LEU A 19 18.49 -11.35 -0.18
CA LEU A 19 18.87 -12.46 -1.06
C LEU A 19 18.82 -13.68 -0.16
N SER A 20 18.20 -14.74 -0.64
CA SER A 20 18.56 -16.10 -0.29
C SER A 20 20.06 -16.29 -0.57
N SER A 21 20.89 -15.73 0.31
CA SER A 21 22.28 -16.10 0.45
C SER A 21 22.25 -17.48 1.08
N THR A 22 22.01 -18.47 0.22
CA THR A 22 22.57 -19.79 0.44
C THR A 22 24.05 -19.54 0.64
N SER A 23 24.47 -19.45 1.90
CA SER A 23 25.86 -19.63 2.27
C SER A 23 26.26 -20.94 1.61
N MET A 24 27.22 -20.86 0.69
CA MET A 24 27.78 -22.04 0.06
C MET A 24 28.25 -22.95 1.19
N ALA A 25 27.62 -24.11 1.31
CA ALA A 25 28.13 -25.17 2.15
C ALA A 25 29.46 -25.59 1.51
N PHE A 26 30.58 -25.15 2.08
CA PHE A 26 31.86 -25.76 1.78
C PHE A 26 31.75 -27.22 2.21
N ALA A 27 31.85 -28.15 1.26
CA ALA A 27 31.96 -29.56 1.55
C ALA A 27 33.36 -29.84 2.12
N GLY A 28 33.58 -29.49 3.38
CA GLY A 28 34.83 -29.74 4.07
C GLY A 28 34.68 -30.79 5.16
N SER A 29 35.28 -31.97 4.95
CA SER A 29 35.93 -32.75 6.03
C SER A 29 36.62 -34.05 5.60
N LEU A 30 36.40 -34.56 4.39
CA LEU A 30 37.25 -35.64 3.87
C LEU A 30 38.65 -35.07 3.60
N SER A 31 39.68 -35.73 4.08
CA SER A 31 41.05 -35.33 3.76
C SER A 31 41.29 -35.49 2.25
N LYS A 32 42.27 -34.75 1.70
CA LYS A 32 42.66 -34.94 0.28
C LYS A 32 43.01 -36.40 -0.03
N GLN A 33 43.45 -37.16 0.99
CA GLN A 33 43.71 -38.60 0.88
C GLN A 33 42.40 -39.42 0.79
N ASP A 34 41.39 -39.14 1.62
CA ASP A 34 40.11 -39.88 1.55
C ASP A 34 39.37 -39.60 0.23
N LYS A 35 39.46 -38.36 -0.28
CA LYS A 35 38.96 -38.00 -1.61
C LYS A 35 39.67 -38.78 -2.71
N LEU A 36 41.00 -38.92 -2.59
CA LEU A 36 41.82 -39.71 -3.52
C LEU A 36 41.45 -41.20 -3.48
N ASP A 37 41.23 -41.75 -2.29
CA ASP A 37 40.83 -43.15 -2.11
C ASP A 37 39.45 -43.41 -2.74
N THR A 38 38.49 -42.51 -2.50
CA THR A 38 37.15 -42.58 -3.11
C THR A 38 37.22 -42.56 -4.65
N LEU A 39 38.01 -41.65 -5.23
CA LEU A 39 38.18 -41.57 -6.68
C LEU A 39 38.96 -42.76 -7.26
N THR A 40 39.78 -43.42 -6.45
CA THR A 40 40.49 -44.65 -6.82
C THR A 40 39.54 -45.84 -6.85
N ASP A 41 38.65 -45.96 -5.86
CA ASP A 41 37.62 -46.99 -5.80
C ASP A 41 36.61 -46.88 -6.96
N LEU A 42 36.29 -45.64 -7.36
CA LEU A 42 35.47 -45.36 -8.55
C LEU A 42 36.21 -45.61 -9.87
N GLY A 43 37.50 -45.94 -9.83
CA GLY A 43 38.33 -46.17 -11.01
C GLY A 43 38.65 -44.92 -11.83
N ILE A 44 38.37 -43.72 -11.29
CA ILE A 44 38.62 -42.43 -11.95
C ILE A 44 40.12 -42.11 -11.92
N ILE A 45 40.75 -42.29 -10.75
CA ILE A 45 42.20 -42.16 -10.57
C ILE A 45 42.80 -43.57 -10.43
N THR A 46 43.82 -43.89 -11.23
CA THR A 46 44.47 -45.20 -11.19
C THR A 46 45.99 -45.08 -11.30
N GLY A 47 46.73 -45.95 -10.63
CA GLY A 47 48.20 -45.98 -10.65
C GLY A 47 48.81 -46.75 -11.83
N GLU A 48 50.08 -46.46 -12.16
CA GLU A 48 50.86 -47.12 -13.22
C GLU A 48 51.70 -48.29 -12.64
N GLY A 49 51.03 -49.29 -12.06
CA GLY A 49 51.66 -50.53 -11.57
C GLY A 49 52.22 -50.54 -10.14
N ASN A 50 52.47 -49.37 -9.54
CA ASN A 50 52.93 -49.21 -8.14
C ASN A 50 51.85 -48.65 -7.19
N GLY A 51 50.57 -48.70 -7.58
CA GLY A 51 49.48 -48.03 -6.87
C GLY A 51 49.42 -46.52 -7.14
N VAL A 52 48.48 -45.83 -6.48
CA VAL A 52 48.25 -44.38 -6.63
C VAL A 52 49.14 -43.62 -5.64
N VAL A 53 50.05 -42.77 -6.14
CA VAL A 53 50.96 -41.96 -5.30
C VAL A 53 50.45 -40.52 -5.23
N GLY A 54 49.83 -40.15 -4.10
CA GLY A 54 49.17 -38.86 -3.91
C GLY A 54 50.05 -37.62 -4.15
N THR A 55 51.34 -37.70 -3.82
CA THR A 55 52.31 -36.60 -3.94
C THR A 55 52.96 -36.48 -5.32
N GLN A 56 52.64 -37.40 -6.24
CA GLN A 56 53.22 -37.38 -7.59
C GLN A 56 52.73 -36.16 -8.37
N THR A 57 53.64 -35.42 -9.01
CA THR A 57 53.28 -34.33 -9.93
C THR A 57 52.58 -34.88 -11.17
N MET A 58 51.47 -34.25 -11.55
CA MET A 58 50.64 -34.70 -12.66
C MET A 58 51.13 -34.14 -14.01
N THR A 59 51.20 -35.02 -15.02
CA THR A 59 51.40 -34.64 -16.42
C THR A 59 50.06 -34.40 -17.12
N ARG A 60 50.06 -33.61 -18.19
CA ARG A 60 48.85 -33.28 -18.97
C ARG A 60 48.16 -34.52 -19.52
N TYR A 61 48.92 -35.49 -20.07
CA TYR A 61 48.32 -36.73 -20.58
C TYR A 61 47.57 -37.50 -19.50
N ARG A 62 48.08 -37.53 -18.25
CA ARG A 62 47.42 -38.23 -17.14
C ARG A 62 46.13 -37.52 -16.71
N ALA A 63 46.13 -36.19 -16.66
CA ALA A 63 44.92 -35.42 -16.41
C ALA A 63 43.84 -35.67 -17.49
N PHE A 64 44.23 -35.78 -18.76
CA PHE A 64 43.30 -36.12 -19.85
C PHE A 64 42.76 -37.54 -19.72
N VAL A 65 43.60 -38.52 -19.38
CA VAL A 65 43.16 -39.90 -19.12
C VAL A 65 42.15 -39.95 -17.97
N MET A 66 42.40 -39.20 -16.90
CA MET A 66 41.50 -39.14 -15.75
C MET A 66 40.12 -38.59 -16.12
N GLN A 67 40.09 -37.53 -16.95
CA GLN A 67 38.84 -36.99 -17.52
C GLN A 67 38.10 -38.03 -18.36
N LEU A 68 38.81 -38.78 -19.21
CA LEU A 68 38.22 -39.86 -20.01
C LEU A 68 37.64 -40.97 -19.13
N LYS A 69 38.29 -41.31 -18.02
CA LYS A 69 37.78 -42.31 -17.06
C LYS A 69 36.54 -41.81 -16.34
N MET A 70 36.55 -40.57 -15.86
CA MET A 70 35.39 -39.91 -15.25
C MET A 70 34.17 -39.89 -16.20
N MET A 71 34.38 -39.70 -17.50
CA MET A 71 33.31 -39.73 -18.50
C MET A 71 32.95 -41.13 -19.02
N GLY A 72 33.62 -42.20 -18.56
CA GLY A 72 33.44 -43.55 -19.11
C GLY A 72 33.94 -43.73 -20.56
N LYS A 73 34.76 -42.80 -21.07
CA LYS A 73 35.30 -42.78 -22.44
C LYS A 73 36.68 -43.42 -22.59
N TYR A 74 37.27 -43.89 -21.49
CA TYR A 74 38.62 -44.45 -21.52
C TYR A 74 38.75 -45.71 -22.38
N GLU A 75 37.80 -46.64 -22.28
CA GLU A 75 37.79 -47.86 -23.11
C GLU A 75 37.52 -47.55 -24.59
N GLU A 76 36.68 -46.55 -24.87
CA GLU A 76 36.45 -46.06 -26.23
C GLU A 76 37.75 -45.52 -26.84
N MET A 77 38.49 -44.71 -26.08
CA MET A 77 39.82 -44.21 -26.49
C MET A 77 40.82 -45.35 -26.69
N ASN A 78 40.86 -46.35 -25.81
CA ASN A 78 41.77 -47.50 -25.95
C ASN A 78 41.50 -48.31 -27.22
N ASN A 79 40.24 -48.44 -27.61
CA ASN A 79 39.80 -49.16 -28.82
C ASN A 79 39.80 -48.29 -30.09
N PHE A 80 40.16 -47.01 -29.98
CA PHE A 80 40.15 -46.08 -31.12
C PHE A 80 41.20 -46.45 -32.18
N ALA A 81 40.74 -46.61 -33.42
CA ALA A 81 41.58 -46.85 -34.60
C ALA A 81 42.31 -45.56 -35.02
N TRP A 82 43.48 -45.32 -34.42
CA TRP A 82 44.20 -44.06 -34.47
C TRP A 82 45.28 -43.97 -35.57
N GLU A 83 45.77 -45.10 -36.09
CA GLU A 83 46.88 -45.09 -37.06
C GLU A 83 46.49 -44.30 -38.33
N GLY A 84 47.32 -43.33 -38.69
CA GLY A 84 47.09 -42.44 -39.85
C GLY A 84 46.06 -41.33 -39.63
N LYS A 85 45.44 -41.21 -38.45
CA LYS A 85 44.51 -40.12 -38.12
C LYS A 85 45.25 -38.81 -37.81
N THR A 86 44.57 -37.68 -38.02
CA THR A 86 45.08 -36.36 -37.66
C THR A 86 45.29 -36.26 -36.14
N THR A 87 46.37 -35.58 -35.74
CA THR A 87 46.72 -35.36 -34.33
C THR A 87 47.31 -33.97 -34.13
N PHE A 88 47.73 -33.65 -32.90
CA PHE A 88 48.35 -32.37 -32.53
C PHE A 88 49.78 -32.26 -33.07
N LYS A 89 50.24 -31.03 -33.37
CA LYS A 89 51.48 -30.79 -34.14
C LYS A 89 52.74 -31.32 -33.47
N ASP A 90 52.79 -31.30 -32.14
CA ASP A 90 53.90 -31.75 -31.32
C ASP A 90 53.93 -33.28 -31.11
N VAL A 91 52.85 -33.98 -31.45
CA VAL A 91 52.73 -35.44 -31.28
C VAL A 91 53.23 -36.16 -32.53
N ASN A 92 54.31 -36.93 -32.36
CA ASN A 92 55.00 -37.59 -33.47
C ASN A 92 55.54 -38.98 -33.09
N GLY A 93 56.31 -39.60 -33.99
CA GLY A 93 56.86 -40.96 -33.85
C GLY A 93 57.70 -41.23 -32.59
N SER A 94 58.23 -40.20 -31.93
CA SER A 94 58.99 -40.33 -30.69
C SER A 94 58.13 -40.61 -29.44
N HIS A 95 56.83 -40.31 -29.50
CA HIS A 95 55.90 -40.57 -28.40
C HIS A 95 55.46 -42.04 -28.37
N SER A 96 55.03 -42.54 -27.21
CA SER A 96 54.49 -43.90 -27.10
C SER A 96 53.23 -44.08 -27.97
N GLN A 97 52.93 -45.33 -28.34
CA GLN A 97 51.68 -45.65 -29.05
C GLN A 97 50.45 -45.14 -28.29
N PHE A 98 50.47 -45.23 -26.96
CA PHE A 98 49.40 -44.72 -26.10
C PHE A 98 49.20 -43.21 -26.25
N ILE A 99 50.27 -42.40 -26.15
CA ILE A 99 50.16 -40.95 -26.27
C ILE A 99 49.67 -40.54 -27.65
N ARG A 100 50.16 -41.19 -28.72
CA ARG A 100 49.69 -40.92 -30.08
C ARG A 100 48.20 -41.25 -30.25
N LYS A 101 47.75 -42.37 -29.69
CA LYS A 101 46.34 -42.77 -29.67
C LYS A 101 45.48 -41.78 -28.91
N LEU A 102 45.86 -41.43 -27.68
CA LEU A 102 45.17 -40.45 -26.84
C LEU A 102 45.05 -39.11 -27.56
N ALA A 103 46.14 -38.61 -28.14
CA ALA A 103 46.16 -37.35 -28.86
C ALA A 103 45.25 -37.37 -30.11
N ALA A 104 45.26 -38.47 -30.88
CA ALA A 104 44.37 -38.62 -32.03
C ALA A 104 42.90 -38.71 -31.62
N TYR A 105 42.58 -39.42 -30.53
CA TYR A 105 41.23 -39.50 -29.98
C TYR A 105 40.73 -38.14 -29.53
N LEU A 106 41.50 -37.41 -28.71
CA LEU A 106 41.14 -36.06 -28.28
C LEU A 106 40.97 -35.10 -29.48
N LYS A 107 41.77 -35.26 -30.53
CA LYS A 107 41.65 -34.45 -31.75
C LYS A 107 40.38 -34.76 -32.54
N ALA A 108 39.92 -36.01 -32.52
CA ALA A 108 38.69 -36.45 -33.17
C ALA A 108 37.43 -36.11 -32.36
N HIS A 109 37.56 -35.83 -31.06
CA HIS A 109 36.46 -35.57 -30.13
C HIS A 109 36.57 -34.18 -29.48
N PRO A 110 36.43 -33.08 -30.25
CA PRO A 110 36.54 -31.72 -29.73
C PRO A 110 35.52 -31.39 -28.64
N GLU A 111 34.38 -32.08 -28.60
CA GLU A 111 33.35 -31.97 -27.56
C GLU A 111 33.84 -32.34 -26.15
N ILE A 112 34.98 -33.04 -26.03
CA ILE A 112 35.61 -33.35 -24.75
C ILE A 112 36.22 -32.09 -24.10
N GLY A 113 36.40 -31.01 -24.86
CA GLY A 113 36.88 -29.72 -24.38
C GLY A 113 38.41 -29.60 -24.30
N ILE A 114 39.16 -30.51 -24.93
CA ILE A 114 40.63 -30.50 -24.95
C ILE A 114 41.11 -30.17 -26.37
N ALA A 115 41.35 -28.89 -26.64
CA ALA A 115 41.64 -28.38 -28.00
C ALA A 115 43.13 -28.12 -28.30
N GLY A 116 44.04 -28.35 -27.35
CA GLY A 116 45.46 -27.97 -27.46
C GLY A 116 45.70 -26.47 -27.24
N ASP A 117 46.94 -26.02 -27.39
CA ASP A 117 47.30 -24.60 -27.33
C ASP A 117 46.97 -23.87 -28.65
N HIS A 118 47.08 -22.54 -28.64
CA HIS A 118 46.88 -21.68 -29.81
C HIS A 118 47.81 -21.97 -31.00
N LEU A 119 48.91 -22.70 -30.79
CA LEU A 119 49.84 -23.12 -31.84
C LEU A 119 49.47 -24.49 -32.42
N GLY A 120 48.51 -25.20 -31.82
CA GLY A 120 48.04 -26.52 -32.22
C GLY A 120 48.80 -27.68 -31.57
N ASN A 121 49.50 -27.45 -30.45
CA ASN A 121 50.22 -28.47 -29.69
C ASN A 121 49.39 -28.96 -28.50
N LEU A 122 49.59 -30.21 -28.07
CA LEU A 122 48.93 -30.79 -26.90
C LEU A 122 49.80 -30.72 -25.62
N ASN A 123 51.11 -30.76 -25.80
CA ASN A 123 52.15 -30.90 -24.79
C ASN A 123 51.87 -32.03 -23.78
N PRO A 124 51.69 -33.29 -24.23
CA PRO A 124 51.19 -34.36 -23.37
C PRO A 124 52.12 -34.68 -22.19
N MET A 125 53.43 -34.49 -22.34
CA MET A 125 54.43 -34.76 -21.31
C MET A 125 54.71 -33.58 -20.37
N GLY A 126 54.17 -32.39 -20.67
CA GLY A 126 54.25 -31.24 -19.77
C GLY A 126 53.49 -31.45 -18.47
N THR A 127 53.86 -30.70 -17.43
CA THR A 127 53.07 -30.63 -16.19
C THR A 127 51.75 -29.90 -16.44
N VAL A 128 50.70 -30.30 -15.74
CA VAL A 128 49.45 -29.54 -15.70
C VAL A 128 49.47 -28.58 -14.51
N SER A 129 49.09 -27.33 -14.73
CA SER A 129 48.92 -26.35 -13.66
C SER A 129 47.55 -26.47 -12.98
N ALA A 130 47.44 -25.93 -11.76
CA ALA A 130 46.19 -25.95 -11.00
C ALA A 130 45.07 -25.22 -11.74
N ARG A 131 45.40 -24.06 -12.34
CA ARG A 131 44.48 -23.26 -13.14
C ARG A 131 43.99 -23.97 -14.39
N GLU A 132 44.87 -24.66 -15.11
CA GLU A 132 44.47 -25.47 -16.27
C GLU A 132 43.50 -26.58 -15.88
N TYR A 133 43.79 -27.28 -14.78
CA TYR A 133 42.95 -28.37 -14.33
C TYR A 133 41.58 -27.88 -13.84
N MET A 134 41.55 -26.81 -13.05
CA MET A 134 40.31 -26.20 -12.55
C MET A 134 39.43 -25.69 -13.70
N LYS A 135 40.03 -25.08 -14.72
CA LYS A 135 39.30 -24.72 -15.96
C LYS A 135 38.58 -25.92 -16.55
N MET A 136 39.23 -27.09 -16.61
CA MET A 136 38.59 -28.28 -17.16
C MET A 136 37.43 -28.78 -16.29
N MET A 137 37.49 -28.62 -14.96
CA MET A 137 36.37 -28.92 -14.06
C MET A 137 35.19 -27.96 -14.25
N LEU A 138 35.47 -26.65 -14.37
CA LEU A 138 34.44 -25.65 -14.65
C LEU A 138 33.72 -25.89 -15.96
N VAL A 139 34.47 -26.19 -17.03
CA VAL A 139 33.87 -26.57 -18.33
C VAL A 139 33.04 -27.84 -18.22
N ARG A 140 33.47 -28.82 -17.41
CA ARG A 140 32.70 -30.05 -17.17
C ARG A 140 31.38 -29.78 -16.44
N LEU A 141 31.36 -28.78 -15.56
CA LEU A 141 30.15 -28.29 -14.90
C LEU A 141 29.26 -27.45 -15.83
N GLY A 142 29.63 -27.28 -17.11
CA GLY A 142 28.82 -26.56 -18.10
C GLY A 142 29.09 -25.05 -18.17
N TYR A 143 30.09 -24.54 -17.45
CA TYR A 143 30.51 -23.14 -17.55
C TYR A 143 31.34 -22.90 -18.81
N VAL A 144 31.16 -21.74 -19.45
CA VAL A 144 31.79 -21.37 -20.71
C VAL A 144 32.83 -20.27 -20.49
N GLU A 145 34.06 -20.52 -20.94
CA GLU A 145 35.15 -19.53 -20.87
C GLU A 145 34.84 -18.32 -21.77
N ASN A 146 35.14 -17.11 -21.27
CA ASN A 146 34.78 -15.79 -21.80
C ASN A 146 33.27 -15.46 -21.77
N VAL A 147 32.45 -16.31 -21.18
CA VAL A 147 31.04 -16.01 -20.87
C VAL A 147 30.84 -15.97 -19.35
N ASP A 148 31.14 -17.07 -18.66
CA ASP A 148 30.98 -17.20 -17.21
C ASP A 148 32.25 -16.81 -16.45
N PHE A 149 33.43 -17.12 -17.01
CA PHE A 149 34.73 -16.81 -16.41
C PHE A 149 35.80 -16.57 -17.48
N THR A 150 36.86 -15.85 -17.13
CA THR A 150 38.08 -15.70 -17.94
C THR A 150 39.24 -16.45 -17.29
N TRP A 151 40.33 -16.66 -18.02
CA TRP A 151 41.55 -17.27 -17.47
C TRP A 151 42.01 -16.65 -16.14
N VAL A 152 41.95 -15.32 -16.03
CA VAL A 152 42.36 -14.58 -14.82
C VAL A 152 41.38 -14.77 -13.67
N SER A 153 40.08 -14.90 -13.96
CA SER A 153 39.05 -15.00 -12.92
C SER A 153 38.80 -16.42 -12.42
N ILE A 154 39.48 -17.44 -12.97
CA ILE A 154 39.31 -18.86 -12.56
C ILE A 154 39.36 -19.05 -11.04
N PRO A 155 40.35 -18.52 -10.28
CA PRO A 155 40.42 -18.75 -8.84
C PRO A 155 39.21 -18.18 -8.08
N LEU A 156 38.84 -16.91 -8.35
CA LEU A 156 37.69 -16.27 -7.72
C LEU A 156 36.38 -16.93 -8.13
N PHE A 157 36.26 -17.32 -9.39
CA PHE A 157 35.07 -17.99 -9.90
C PHE A 157 34.90 -19.37 -9.26
N ALA A 158 35.96 -20.19 -9.20
CA ALA A 158 35.93 -21.50 -8.56
C ALA A 158 35.58 -21.41 -7.07
N GLN A 159 36.13 -20.41 -6.36
CA GLN A 159 35.76 -20.15 -4.96
C GLN A 159 34.28 -19.77 -4.83
N SER A 160 33.76 -18.93 -5.74
CA SER A 160 32.34 -18.55 -5.77
C SER A 160 31.37 -19.68 -6.15
N LYS A 161 31.89 -20.83 -6.60
CA LYS A 161 31.13 -22.06 -6.85
C LYS A 161 31.35 -23.13 -5.78
N GLY A 162 32.10 -22.81 -4.72
CA GLY A 162 32.40 -23.74 -3.64
C GLY A 162 33.37 -24.87 -4.01
N LEU A 163 34.10 -24.75 -5.13
CA LEU A 163 35.02 -25.80 -5.60
C LEU A 163 36.38 -25.80 -4.91
N ILE A 164 36.73 -24.69 -4.25
CA ILE A 164 37.99 -24.47 -3.52
C ILE A 164 37.72 -23.58 -2.31
N GLU A 165 38.53 -23.69 -1.26
CA GLU A 165 38.44 -22.84 -0.09
C GLU A 165 39.23 -21.54 -0.27
N SER A 166 40.42 -21.62 -0.90
CA SER A 166 41.30 -20.48 -1.12
C SER A 166 41.71 -20.33 -2.58
N VAL A 167 41.67 -19.10 -3.10
CA VAL A 167 42.14 -18.77 -4.45
C VAL A 167 43.60 -19.21 -4.70
N SER A 168 44.41 -19.27 -3.65
CA SER A 168 45.83 -19.69 -3.73
C SER A 168 46.00 -21.15 -4.19
N GLU A 169 45.00 -22.01 -3.99
CA GLU A 169 45.06 -23.43 -4.39
C GLU A 169 45.12 -23.61 -5.92
N VAL A 170 44.67 -22.61 -6.67
CA VAL A 170 44.58 -22.66 -8.14
C VAL A 170 45.73 -21.90 -8.83
N GLU A 171 46.69 -21.38 -8.07
CA GLU A 171 47.83 -20.61 -8.60
C GLU A 171 49.07 -21.45 -8.94
N ALA A 172 49.14 -22.71 -8.47
CA ALA A 172 50.34 -23.52 -8.62
C ALA A 172 50.61 -23.90 -10.09
N SER A 173 51.85 -23.68 -10.56
CA SER A 173 52.30 -24.01 -11.93
C SER A 173 52.39 -25.51 -12.19
N ASN A 174 52.38 -26.32 -11.14
CA ASN A 174 52.26 -27.78 -11.20
C ASN A 174 51.40 -28.25 -10.01
N ILE A 175 50.67 -29.36 -10.19
CA ILE A 175 49.81 -29.94 -9.14
C ILE A 175 50.12 -31.41 -8.90
N GLN A 176 49.90 -31.84 -7.65
CA GLN A 176 50.00 -33.22 -7.22
C GLN A 176 48.66 -33.96 -7.38
N VAL A 177 48.69 -35.30 -7.41
CA VAL A 177 47.48 -36.14 -7.51
C VAL A 177 46.47 -35.82 -6.40
N LEU A 178 46.92 -35.53 -5.17
CA LEU A 178 46.04 -35.15 -4.05
C LEU A 178 45.21 -33.89 -4.33
N GLN A 179 45.81 -32.86 -4.94
CA GLN A 179 45.10 -31.62 -5.27
C GLN A 179 44.11 -31.84 -6.43
N ILE A 180 44.46 -32.72 -7.38
CA ILE A 180 43.55 -33.14 -8.45
C ILE A 180 42.36 -33.90 -7.90
N ALA A 181 42.60 -34.83 -6.97
CA ALA A 181 41.54 -35.59 -6.32
C ALA A 181 40.57 -34.66 -5.60
N ASP A 182 41.10 -33.68 -4.89
CA ASP A 182 40.32 -32.65 -4.21
C ASP A 182 39.40 -31.89 -5.18
N PHE A 183 39.97 -31.27 -6.22
CA PHE A 183 39.20 -30.53 -7.23
C PHE A 183 38.16 -31.38 -7.97
N THR A 184 38.50 -32.65 -8.22
CA THR A 184 37.61 -33.58 -8.93
C THR A 184 36.45 -34.01 -8.05
N TYR A 185 36.72 -34.29 -6.77
CA TYR A 185 35.70 -34.67 -5.81
C TYR A 185 34.68 -33.53 -5.60
N GLU A 186 35.16 -32.29 -5.43
CA GLU A 186 34.28 -31.12 -5.32
C GLU A 186 33.44 -30.89 -6.59
N ALA A 187 34.06 -31.06 -7.77
CA ALA A 187 33.32 -30.97 -9.03
C ALA A 187 32.26 -32.07 -9.16
N LEU A 188 32.53 -33.29 -8.71
CA LEU A 188 31.57 -34.40 -8.73
C LEU A 188 30.35 -34.13 -7.83
N LEU A 189 30.54 -33.50 -6.67
CA LEU A 189 29.46 -33.13 -5.77
C LEU A 189 28.73 -31.83 -6.17
N SER A 190 29.29 -31.08 -7.11
CA SER A 190 28.69 -29.85 -7.62
C SER A 190 27.63 -30.13 -8.70
N LYS A 191 26.63 -29.25 -8.81
CA LYS A 191 25.59 -29.31 -9.83
C LYS A 191 26.03 -28.61 -11.11
N PRO A 192 26.03 -29.28 -12.27
CA PRO A 192 26.26 -28.61 -13.56
C PRO A 192 25.19 -27.55 -13.87
N VAL A 193 25.56 -26.56 -14.69
CA VAL A 193 24.66 -25.51 -15.18
C VAL A 193 23.41 -26.14 -15.81
N GLY A 194 22.24 -25.76 -15.29
CA GLY A 194 20.94 -26.25 -15.78
C GLY A 194 20.54 -27.66 -15.31
N SER A 195 21.25 -28.23 -14.31
CA SER A 195 20.92 -29.54 -13.74
C SER A 195 20.56 -29.44 -12.26
N ASP A 196 19.51 -30.15 -11.86
CA ASP A 196 19.16 -30.32 -10.44
C ASP A 196 19.96 -31.45 -9.76
N LYS A 197 20.67 -32.25 -10.55
CA LYS A 197 21.53 -33.36 -10.12
C LYS A 197 22.99 -32.93 -10.05
N THR A 198 23.76 -33.56 -9.18
CA THR A 198 25.22 -33.43 -9.11
C THR A 198 25.88 -34.03 -10.36
N LEU A 199 27.13 -33.64 -10.62
CA LEU A 199 27.89 -34.19 -11.74
C LEU A 199 28.10 -35.70 -11.56
N ALA A 200 28.33 -36.18 -10.33
CA ALA A 200 28.41 -37.61 -10.02
C ALA A 200 27.15 -38.36 -10.44
N GLU A 201 25.97 -37.86 -10.06
CA GLU A 201 24.69 -38.48 -10.43
C GLU A 201 24.44 -38.47 -11.94
N ASN A 202 24.81 -37.38 -12.63
CA ASN A 202 24.71 -37.31 -14.09
C ASN A 202 25.63 -38.31 -14.79
N LEU A 203 26.76 -38.63 -14.17
CA LEU A 203 27.72 -39.64 -14.64
C LEU A 203 27.38 -41.06 -14.16
N GLY A 204 26.33 -41.24 -13.34
CA GLY A 204 25.97 -42.52 -12.74
C GLY A 204 26.96 -43.04 -11.70
N LEU A 205 27.75 -42.14 -11.09
CA LEU A 205 28.72 -42.44 -10.05
C LEU A 205 28.06 -42.34 -8.67
N ASN A 206 28.33 -43.30 -7.79
CA ASN A 206 27.83 -43.27 -6.41
C ASN A 206 28.86 -42.60 -5.49
N VAL A 207 28.67 -41.32 -5.20
CA VAL A 207 29.45 -40.54 -4.24
C VAL A 207 28.52 -40.14 -3.10
N ALA A 208 28.86 -40.47 -1.85
CA ALA A 208 27.99 -40.21 -0.70
C ALA A 208 27.83 -38.68 -0.46
N SER A 209 26.59 -38.19 -0.37
CA SER A 209 26.25 -36.81 -0.04
C SER A 209 25.38 -36.74 1.22
N LEU A 210 25.68 -35.78 2.11
CA LEU A 210 24.83 -35.42 3.25
C LEU A 210 23.93 -34.26 2.83
N GLU A 211 22.62 -34.38 3.02
CA GLU A 211 21.65 -33.32 2.76
C GLU A 211 20.88 -32.97 4.04
N LEU A 212 20.79 -31.67 4.35
CA LEU A 212 20.03 -31.12 5.46
C LEU A 212 18.89 -30.25 4.93
N ASN A 213 17.65 -30.61 5.22
CA ASN A 213 16.45 -29.85 4.85
C ASN A 213 15.83 -29.23 6.10
N LEU A 214 15.57 -27.92 6.09
CA LEU A 214 14.90 -27.22 7.19
C LEU A 214 13.42 -27.08 6.87
N ASP A 215 12.57 -27.26 7.88
CA ASP A 215 11.16 -26.90 7.78
C ASP A 215 11.01 -25.37 7.71
N LYS A 216 9.85 -24.88 7.25
CA LYS A 216 9.58 -23.44 7.15
C LYS A 216 9.56 -22.82 8.55
N VAL A 217 10.37 -21.78 8.76
CA VAL A 217 10.40 -20.96 9.98
C VAL A 217 9.84 -19.58 9.64
N GLU A 218 8.99 -19.02 10.51
CA GLU A 218 8.49 -17.65 10.36
C GLU A 218 9.63 -16.65 10.52
N GLY A 219 9.73 -15.69 9.59
CA GLY A 219 10.80 -14.69 9.62
C GLY A 219 10.62 -13.62 10.70
N ILE A 220 9.41 -13.46 11.24
CA ILE A 220 9.07 -12.51 12.30
C ILE A 220 8.22 -13.23 13.34
N THR A 221 8.49 -13.02 14.64
CA THR A 221 7.70 -13.62 15.73
C THR A 221 7.70 -12.75 16.98
N GLU A 222 6.70 -12.89 17.85
CA GLU A 222 6.72 -12.29 19.19
C GLU A 222 7.24 -13.27 20.27
N LYS A 223 7.32 -14.55 19.93
CA LYS A 223 7.59 -15.64 20.88
C LYS A 223 9.04 -15.58 21.37
N GLU A 224 9.23 -15.84 22.65
CA GLU A 224 10.55 -15.97 23.28
C GLU A 224 11.29 -17.24 22.85
N THR A 225 10.55 -18.24 22.39
CA THR A 225 11.09 -19.49 21.88
C THR A 225 10.42 -19.90 20.58
N ILE A 226 11.21 -20.51 19.71
CA ILE A 226 10.73 -21.17 18.49
C ILE A 226 11.30 -22.58 18.39
N ILE A 227 10.68 -23.42 17.56
CA ILE A 227 11.19 -24.74 17.23
C ILE A 227 11.84 -24.66 15.86
N ILE A 228 13.11 -25.06 15.79
CA ILE A 228 13.82 -25.31 14.54
C ILE A 228 13.78 -26.80 14.28
N SER A 229 13.18 -27.19 13.17
CA SER A 229 13.04 -28.60 12.76
C SER A 229 13.41 -28.82 11.30
N GLY A 230 13.58 -30.08 10.94
CA GLY A 230 13.90 -30.47 9.58
C GLY A 230 14.18 -31.96 9.43
N SER A 231 14.79 -32.33 8.31
CA SER A 231 15.11 -33.71 7.95
C SER A 231 16.48 -33.88 7.29
N LEU A 232 16.99 -35.10 7.35
CA LEU A 232 18.25 -35.53 6.75
C LEU A 232 18.01 -36.67 5.77
N ASN A 233 18.84 -36.77 4.73
CA ASN A 233 18.84 -37.91 3.81
C ASN A 233 19.54 -39.17 4.39
N THR A 234 20.42 -39.01 5.38
CA THR A 234 21.16 -40.09 6.06
C THR A 234 21.34 -39.79 7.56
N ALA A 235 21.77 -40.79 8.33
CA ALA A 235 22.00 -40.64 9.76
C ALA A 235 23.18 -39.67 10.03
N ALA A 236 22.90 -38.61 10.78
CA ALA A 236 23.88 -37.59 11.19
C ALA A 236 23.57 -37.05 12.59
N THR A 237 24.57 -36.46 13.23
CA THR A 237 24.41 -35.63 14.43
C THR A 237 24.02 -34.22 14.03
N ILE A 238 23.14 -33.56 14.80
CA ILE A 238 22.72 -32.18 14.55
C ILE A 238 22.92 -31.32 15.79
N THR A 239 23.44 -30.11 15.58
CA THR A 239 23.44 -29.04 16.58
C THR A 239 22.72 -27.80 16.05
N VAL A 240 21.93 -27.16 16.91
CA VAL A 240 21.30 -25.85 16.67
C VAL A 240 21.89 -24.86 17.68
N ASN A 241 22.53 -23.80 17.20
CA ASN A 241 23.35 -22.88 18.00
C ASN A 241 24.34 -23.61 18.92
N GLY A 242 24.95 -24.69 18.41
CA GLY A 242 25.91 -25.51 19.15
C GLY A 242 25.32 -26.48 20.16
N LYS A 243 24.00 -26.46 20.42
CA LYS A 243 23.31 -27.42 21.29
C LYS A 243 22.78 -28.60 20.48
N GLN A 244 22.92 -29.82 21.00
CA GLN A 244 22.47 -31.04 20.32
C GLN A 244 20.94 -31.06 20.13
N ALA A 245 20.49 -31.31 18.90
CA ALA A 245 19.07 -31.44 18.57
C ALA A 245 18.54 -32.84 18.90
N THR A 246 17.24 -32.96 19.14
CA THR A 246 16.57 -34.26 19.27
C THR A 246 16.39 -34.86 17.87
N ILE A 247 16.79 -36.11 17.66
CA ILE A 247 16.69 -36.78 16.35
C ILE A 247 15.87 -38.06 16.47
N LYS A 248 14.88 -38.23 15.58
CA LYS A 248 14.08 -39.46 15.45
C LYS A 248 13.71 -39.67 13.98
N ASP A 249 13.97 -40.87 13.45
CA ASP A 249 13.66 -41.25 12.06
C ASP A 249 14.20 -40.25 11.01
N ASN A 250 15.46 -39.83 11.16
CA ASN A 250 16.15 -38.80 10.35
C ASN A 250 15.47 -37.43 10.33
N LYS A 251 14.52 -37.16 11.24
CA LYS A 251 13.98 -35.83 11.51
C LYS A 251 14.58 -35.29 12.79
N PHE A 252 14.79 -33.98 12.83
CA PHE A 252 15.30 -33.31 14.02
C PHE A 252 14.41 -32.15 14.46
N SER A 253 14.48 -31.85 15.75
CA SER A 253 13.93 -30.62 16.31
C SER A 253 14.79 -30.11 17.47
N ALA A 254 14.86 -28.79 17.61
CA ALA A 254 15.46 -28.12 18.75
C ALA A 254 14.68 -26.85 19.07
N GLU A 255 14.45 -26.59 20.35
CA GLU A 255 13.92 -25.33 20.83
C GLU A 255 15.04 -24.29 20.90
N VAL A 256 14.77 -23.08 20.42
CA VAL A 256 15.71 -21.96 20.39
C VAL A 256 15.06 -20.76 21.07
N SER A 257 15.75 -20.21 22.07
CA SER A 257 15.39 -18.94 22.70
C SER A 257 15.83 -17.77 21.84
N LEU A 258 14.99 -16.75 21.75
CA LEU A 258 15.18 -15.56 20.93
C LEU A 258 15.28 -14.29 21.80
N GLU A 259 16.27 -13.45 21.50
CA GLU A 259 16.37 -12.09 22.03
C GLU A 259 15.48 -11.15 21.19
N LEU A 260 15.06 -10.00 21.74
CA LEU A 260 14.37 -8.98 20.94
C LEU A 260 15.33 -8.45 19.87
N GLY A 261 14.84 -8.30 18.64
CA GLY A 261 15.64 -7.93 17.47
C GLY A 261 15.99 -9.13 16.58
N GLU A 262 16.99 -8.95 15.71
CA GLU A 262 17.38 -9.98 14.75
C GLU A 262 18.16 -11.10 15.43
N ASN A 263 17.68 -12.33 15.30
CA ASN A 263 18.33 -13.54 15.77
C ASN A 263 18.87 -14.33 14.59
N THR A 264 20.14 -14.73 14.66
CA THR A 264 20.76 -15.63 13.67
C THR A 264 20.94 -17.02 14.27
N ILE A 265 20.30 -18.02 13.67
CA ILE A 265 20.27 -19.39 14.16
C ILE A 265 21.06 -20.28 13.21
N LYS A 266 22.09 -20.94 13.74
CA LYS A 266 22.98 -21.83 12.98
C LYS A 266 22.62 -23.29 13.23
N VAL A 267 22.31 -24.03 12.17
CA VAL A 267 22.07 -25.47 12.18
C VAL A 267 23.24 -26.18 11.51
N VAL A 268 23.82 -27.16 12.18
CA VAL A 268 24.96 -27.94 11.68
C VAL A 268 24.63 -29.42 11.76
N ALA A 269 24.79 -30.13 10.65
CA ALA A 269 24.68 -31.58 10.57
C ALA A 269 26.05 -32.21 10.25
N VAL A 270 26.40 -33.31 10.93
CA VAL A 270 27.65 -34.06 10.68
C VAL A 270 27.36 -35.55 10.63
N ASP A 271 27.67 -36.22 9.52
CA ASP A 271 27.46 -37.67 9.36
C ASP A 271 28.58 -38.52 10.01
N ALA A 272 28.44 -39.84 9.95
CA ALA A 272 29.41 -40.78 10.52
C ALA A 272 30.79 -40.76 9.83
N LYS A 273 30.89 -40.22 8.61
CA LYS A 273 32.14 -40.07 7.84
C LYS A 273 32.76 -38.69 8.05
N GLY A 274 32.13 -37.85 8.89
CA GLY A 274 32.56 -36.50 9.19
C GLY A 274 32.03 -35.45 8.21
N ILE A 275 31.28 -35.81 7.17
CA ILE A 275 30.74 -34.85 6.18
C ILE A 275 29.83 -33.86 6.91
N LYS A 276 30.05 -32.57 6.69
CA LYS A 276 29.40 -31.48 7.41
C LYS A 276 28.54 -30.63 6.48
N VAL A 277 27.31 -30.32 6.90
CA VAL A 277 26.42 -29.36 6.25
C VAL A 277 25.99 -28.31 7.27
N GLU A 278 26.05 -27.04 6.89
CA GLU A 278 25.60 -25.92 7.71
C GLU A 278 24.47 -25.14 7.01
N LYS A 279 23.47 -24.70 7.78
CA LYS A 279 22.42 -23.77 7.33
C LYS A 279 22.19 -22.69 8.38
N THR A 280 21.82 -21.51 7.93
CA THR A 280 21.52 -20.37 8.79
C THR A 280 20.08 -19.89 8.57
N VAL A 281 19.37 -19.61 9.66
CA VAL A 281 18.01 -19.04 9.67
C VAL A 281 18.06 -17.70 10.39
N LYS A 282 17.46 -16.65 9.82
CA LYS A 282 17.27 -15.37 10.49
C LYS A 282 15.81 -15.24 10.95
N VAL A 283 15.62 -14.83 12.20
CA VAL A 283 14.29 -14.58 12.78
C VAL A 283 14.32 -13.25 13.51
N LEU A 284 13.45 -12.32 13.12
CA LEU A 284 13.25 -11.06 13.82
C LEU A 284 12.23 -11.27 14.93
N ARG A 285 12.64 -11.08 16.19
CA ARG A 285 11.70 -11.05 17.31
C ARG A 285 11.32 -9.60 17.61
N GLU A 286 10.05 -9.26 17.46
CA GLU A 286 9.53 -7.93 17.79
C GLU A 286 8.17 -8.02 18.49
N TYR A 287 7.76 -6.95 19.17
CA TYR A 287 6.40 -6.84 19.70
C TYR A 287 5.46 -6.27 18.64
N LYS A 288 4.29 -6.89 18.48
CA LYS A 288 3.23 -6.48 17.56
C LYS A 288 2.51 -5.23 18.03
N ASP A 289 2.27 -5.10 19.33
CA ASP A 289 1.50 -3.99 19.91
C ASP A 289 2.39 -3.03 20.71
N LEU A 290 2.07 -1.74 20.64
CA LEU A 290 2.66 -0.73 21.52
C LEU A 290 2.08 -0.90 22.93
N LYS A 291 2.95 -1.08 23.92
CA LYS A 291 2.60 -1.22 25.34
C LYS A 291 3.73 -0.74 26.24
N VAL A 292 3.39 -0.40 27.48
CA VAL A 292 4.39 -0.18 28.54
C VAL A 292 4.96 -1.54 28.94
N LEU A 293 6.28 -1.66 28.92
CA LEU A 293 6.99 -2.86 29.37
C LEU A 293 7.32 -2.78 30.87
N LYS A 294 7.88 -1.65 31.30
CA LYS A 294 8.42 -1.50 32.66
C LYS A 294 8.46 -0.03 33.06
N VAL A 295 8.35 0.20 34.36
CA VAL A 295 8.62 1.49 35.00
C VAL A 295 9.77 1.30 35.99
N ILE A 296 10.74 2.21 35.95
CA ILE A 296 11.95 2.17 36.78
C ILE A 296 12.01 3.48 37.56
N GLY A 297 11.83 3.42 38.88
CA GLY A 297 12.04 4.58 39.75
C GLY A 297 13.54 4.78 40.01
N HIS A 298 14.02 6.02 39.94
CA HIS A 298 15.42 6.37 40.19
C HIS A 298 15.60 7.07 41.54
N ASN A 299 14.90 8.20 41.74
CA ASN A 299 14.91 9.00 42.96
C ASN A 299 13.51 9.59 43.20
N LEU A 300 13.34 10.49 44.18
CA LEU A 300 12.02 11.07 44.46
C LEU A 300 11.46 11.96 43.35
N LYS A 301 12.26 12.37 42.37
CA LYS A 301 11.81 13.20 41.24
C LYS A 301 11.89 12.52 39.88
N GLN A 302 12.59 11.41 39.74
CA GLN A 302 12.83 10.80 38.43
C GLN A 302 12.44 9.33 38.35
N PHE A 303 11.83 8.98 37.22
CA PHE A 303 11.55 7.60 36.83
C PHE A 303 11.55 7.47 35.31
N THR A 304 11.80 6.26 34.81
CA THR A 304 11.76 5.93 33.38
C THR A 304 10.60 5.00 33.07
N ILE A 305 9.88 5.29 31.99
CA ILE A 305 8.87 4.41 31.39
C ILE A 305 9.48 3.77 30.14
N GLN A 306 9.52 2.44 30.06
CA GLN A 306 10.00 1.70 28.89
C GLN A 306 8.82 1.16 28.07
N PHE A 307 8.90 1.30 26.75
CA PHE A 307 7.86 0.92 25.79
C PHE A 307 8.33 -0.21 24.87
N SER A 308 7.37 -0.99 24.35
CA SER A 308 7.63 -2.13 23.47
C SER A 308 8.11 -1.75 22.06
N LYS A 309 7.84 -0.50 21.65
CA LYS A 309 8.16 0.03 20.33
C LYS A 309 8.66 1.46 20.44
N GLU A 310 9.34 1.88 19.37
CA GLU A 310 9.74 3.27 19.20
C GLU A 310 8.50 4.17 19.12
N LEU A 311 8.51 5.23 19.91
CA LEU A 311 7.39 6.17 20.03
C LEU A 311 7.44 7.21 18.91
N ASP A 312 6.26 7.55 18.39
CA ASP A 312 6.08 8.81 17.70
C ASP A 312 6.24 9.94 18.73
N LYS A 313 7.41 10.60 18.70
CA LYS A 313 7.81 11.63 19.66
C LYS A 313 6.76 12.74 19.79
N ASP A 314 6.08 13.06 18.71
CA ASP A 314 5.07 14.13 18.67
C ASP A 314 3.77 13.73 19.40
N THR A 315 3.57 12.44 19.64
CA THR A 315 2.42 11.94 20.37
C THR A 315 2.65 11.85 21.87
N VAL A 316 3.88 12.01 22.34
CA VAL A 316 4.23 11.97 23.75
C VAL A 316 4.06 13.37 24.34
N THR A 317 3.14 13.52 25.30
CA THR A 317 2.89 14.79 25.99
C THR A 317 2.63 14.55 27.47
N ASN A 318 2.77 15.58 28.32
CA ASN A 318 2.46 15.47 29.75
C ASN A 318 1.05 14.92 29.98
N ALA A 319 0.05 15.46 29.29
CA ALA A 319 -1.34 15.01 29.41
C ALA A 319 -1.56 13.53 29.03
N ARG A 320 -0.77 13.01 28.09
CA ARG A 320 -0.84 11.63 27.60
C ARG A 320 -0.02 10.64 28.43
N LEU A 321 1.00 11.13 29.12
CA LEU A 321 1.76 10.40 30.14
C LEU A 321 1.10 10.50 31.54
N GLY A 322 0.07 11.33 31.69
CA GLY A 322 -0.60 11.59 32.97
C GLY A 322 0.20 12.48 33.93
N LEU A 323 1.13 13.29 33.41
CA LEU A 323 1.99 14.21 34.14
C LEU A 323 1.36 15.59 34.32
N GLY A 324 1.85 16.35 35.30
CA GLY A 324 1.51 17.76 35.53
C GLY A 324 2.08 18.70 34.47
N ALA A 325 1.66 19.97 34.48
CA ALA A 325 2.08 20.95 33.47
C ALA A 325 3.58 21.30 33.56
N GLU A 326 4.13 21.36 34.77
CA GLU A 326 5.53 21.71 35.05
C GLU A 326 6.47 20.50 35.06
N ASP A 327 5.92 19.28 34.98
CA ASP A 327 6.75 18.08 34.83
C ASP A 327 7.39 18.08 33.44
N ILE A 328 8.61 17.56 33.35
CA ILE A 328 9.33 17.47 32.07
C ILE A 328 9.66 16.02 31.77
N PHE A 329 9.74 15.70 30.48
CA PHE A 329 10.15 14.38 30.03
C PHE A 329 11.15 14.47 28.89
N GLU A 330 11.97 13.44 28.76
CA GLU A 330 12.88 13.25 27.65
C GLU A 330 12.71 11.84 27.10
N ILE A 331 12.68 11.74 25.78
CA ILE A 331 12.59 10.47 25.08
C ILE A 331 14.02 10.03 24.76
N SER A 332 14.35 8.77 25.06
CA SER A 332 15.64 8.18 24.72
C SER A 332 15.92 8.24 23.21
N LYS A 333 17.21 8.17 22.85
CA LYS A 333 17.66 8.22 21.44
C LYS A 333 17.03 7.14 20.55
N ASP A 334 16.79 5.95 21.10
CA ASP A 334 16.11 4.84 20.42
C ASP A 334 14.58 4.96 20.39
N GLY A 335 14.04 6.03 20.97
CA GLY A 335 12.61 6.35 21.04
C GLY A 335 11.79 5.40 21.89
N LYS A 336 12.39 4.49 22.67
CA LYS A 336 11.68 3.43 23.41
C LYS A 336 11.54 3.66 24.90
N SER A 337 12.15 4.70 25.44
CA SER A 337 12.08 5.04 26.86
C SER A 337 11.78 6.51 27.04
N VAL A 338 11.06 6.83 28.11
CA VAL A 338 10.75 8.20 28.51
C VAL A 338 11.27 8.40 29.93
N LEU A 339 12.29 9.23 30.10
CA LEU A 339 12.74 9.71 31.42
C LEU A 339 11.86 10.87 31.83
N VAL A 340 11.14 10.72 32.94
CA VAL A 340 10.32 11.77 33.54
C VAL A 340 11.09 12.41 34.69
N THR A 341 11.09 13.75 34.74
CA THR A 341 11.54 14.53 35.90
C THR A 341 10.36 15.37 36.39
N LEU A 342 9.95 15.10 37.63
CA LEU A 342 8.79 15.73 38.27
C LEU A 342 9.16 17.06 38.91
N ASP A 343 8.27 18.04 38.78
CA ASP A 343 8.40 19.32 39.49
C ASP A 343 8.27 19.11 41.00
N THR A 344 7.21 18.40 41.41
CA THR A 344 6.95 18.04 42.80
C THR A 344 7.46 16.63 43.12
N ALA A 345 8.26 16.50 44.16
CA ALA A 345 8.82 15.22 44.60
C ALA A 345 7.72 14.23 45.05
N LEU A 346 7.89 12.96 44.68
CA LEU A 346 7.07 11.85 45.15
C LEU A 346 7.31 11.58 46.63
N ARG A 347 6.31 11.01 47.28
CA ARG A 347 6.47 10.48 48.64
C ARG A 347 7.15 9.12 48.58
N GLN A 348 8.20 8.96 49.36
CA GLN A 348 8.95 7.73 49.45
C GLN A 348 8.05 6.53 49.80
N THR A 349 8.31 5.37 49.17
CA THR A 349 7.56 4.10 49.35
C THR A 349 6.05 4.16 49.06
N THR A 350 5.55 5.24 48.45
CA THR A 350 4.12 5.41 48.16
C THR A 350 3.81 5.14 46.69
N ASP A 351 2.84 4.27 46.42
CA ASP A 351 2.35 4.00 45.07
C ASP A 351 1.64 5.24 44.49
N THR A 352 2.21 5.81 43.44
CA THR A 352 1.62 6.93 42.68
C THR A 352 1.23 6.44 41.29
N LYS A 353 -0.02 6.70 40.88
CA LYS A 353 -0.55 6.19 39.61
C LYS A 353 -0.51 7.25 38.52
N TYR A 354 -0.04 6.86 37.34
CA TYR A 354 -0.10 7.66 36.12
C TYR A 354 -0.91 6.90 35.07
N THR A 355 -1.65 7.64 34.24
CA THR A 355 -2.45 7.06 33.15
C THR A 355 -1.80 7.41 31.82
N ILE A 356 -1.36 6.37 31.10
CA ILE A 356 -0.78 6.49 29.77
C ILE A 356 -1.88 6.25 28.75
N LYS A 357 -2.05 7.17 27.80
CA LYS A 357 -3.06 7.09 26.74
C LYS A 357 -2.64 7.85 25.50
N ASP A 358 -3.20 7.48 24.36
CA ASP A 358 -3.13 8.26 23.11
C ASP A 358 -1.71 8.53 22.57
N ILE A 359 -0.70 7.81 23.07
CA ILE A 359 0.66 7.74 22.50
C ILE A 359 0.66 6.73 21.37
N LYS A 360 1.36 7.02 20.27
CA LYS A 360 1.48 6.14 19.10
C LYS A 360 2.92 5.66 18.93
N ASP A 361 3.06 4.54 18.22
CA ASP A 361 4.35 4.14 17.65
C ASP A 361 4.62 4.92 16.36
N THR A 362 5.84 4.83 15.83
CA THR A 362 6.23 5.49 14.56
C THR A 362 5.45 5.02 13.33
N LYS A 363 4.61 3.98 13.45
CA LYS A 363 3.70 3.47 12.41
C LYS A 363 2.25 3.92 12.65
N GLY A 364 1.99 4.77 13.65
CA GLY A 364 0.67 5.29 13.96
C GLY A 364 -0.20 4.40 14.87
N ASN A 365 0.28 3.24 15.32
CA ASN A 365 -0.49 2.36 16.20
C ASN A 365 -0.54 2.96 17.60
N LYS A 366 -1.75 3.11 18.13
CA LYS A 366 -2.01 3.74 19.42
C LYS A 366 -1.86 2.74 20.57
N ILE A 367 -1.27 3.18 21.68
CA ILE A 367 -1.20 2.43 22.93
C ILE A 367 -2.61 2.24 23.53
N GLU A 368 -2.89 1.04 24.04
CA GLU A 368 -4.06 0.82 24.87
C GLU A 368 -3.97 1.67 26.15
N LYS A 369 -5.07 2.34 26.52
CA LYS A 369 -5.10 3.18 27.73
C LYS A 369 -4.75 2.31 28.94
N THR A 370 -3.64 2.59 29.59
CA THR A 370 -3.11 1.79 30.69
C THR A 370 -2.72 2.66 31.88
N SER A 371 -2.86 2.11 33.09
CA SER A 371 -2.41 2.77 34.32
C SER A 371 -1.12 2.12 34.80
N ILE A 372 -0.09 2.94 34.99
CA ILE A 372 1.18 2.53 35.58
C ILE A 372 1.22 2.97 37.04
N THR A 373 1.95 2.21 37.86
CA THR A 373 2.25 2.58 39.25
C THR A 373 3.73 2.86 39.36
N VAL A 374 4.07 4.05 39.87
CA VAL A 374 5.43 4.47 40.20
C VAL A 374 5.58 4.39 41.71
N ASN A 375 6.60 3.65 42.17
CA ASN A 375 7.02 3.60 43.56
C ASN A 375 8.53 3.85 43.59
N VAL A 376 8.96 4.84 44.36
CA VAL A 376 10.35 5.28 44.46
C VAL A 376 10.83 5.17 45.89
N PHE A 377 12.10 4.78 46.04
CA PHE A 377 12.81 4.72 47.30
C PHE A 377 14.19 5.30 47.08
N ASP A 378 14.51 6.33 47.84
CA ASP A 378 15.70 7.16 47.66
C ASP A 378 16.48 7.19 48.97
N ASN A 379 17.67 6.61 48.96
CA ASN A 379 18.53 6.40 50.12
C ASN A 379 20.01 6.65 49.80
N GLU A 380 20.28 7.27 48.67
CA GLU A 380 21.61 7.62 48.21
C GLU A 380 21.85 9.11 48.50
N LEU A 381 23.12 9.53 48.49
CA LEU A 381 23.47 10.95 48.59
C LEU A 381 23.57 11.48 47.17
N PRO A 382 23.25 12.76 46.89
CA PRO A 382 23.57 13.34 45.59
C PRO A 382 25.09 13.35 45.41
N GLU A 383 25.55 13.03 44.21
CA GLU A 383 26.96 13.01 43.82
C GLU A 383 27.22 13.95 42.64
N VAL A 384 28.46 14.38 42.49
CA VAL A 384 28.91 15.09 41.28
C VAL A 384 29.43 14.05 40.30
N GLU A 385 28.70 13.84 39.20
CA GLU A 385 29.04 12.85 38.19
C GLU A 385 30.11 13.36 37.22
N ASP A 386 30.06 14.65 36.86
CA ASP A 386 30.95 15.22 35.87
C ASP A 386 31.25 16.71 36.14
N LEU A 387 32.47 17.11 35.78
CA LEU A 387 32.91 18.50 35.71
C LEU A 387 33.56 18.73 34.34
N THR A 388 32.87 19.46 33.48
CA THR A 388 33.37 19.87 32.17
C THR A 388 33.88 21.31 32.22
N VAL A 389 35.09 21.55 31.73
CA VAL A 389 35.67 22.90 31.62
C VAL A 389 35.42 23.44 30.21
N LYS A 390 34.89 24.67 30.12
CA LYS A 390 34.65 25.39 28.87
C LYS A 390 35.53 26.63 28.86
N GLY A 391 36.67 26.54 28.19
CA GLY A 391 37.68 27.58 28.17
C GLY A 391 38.12 28.01 29.57
N ASN A 392 38.49 29.28 29.72
CA ASN A 392 38.92 29.84 31.01
C ASN A 392 37.81 30.62 31.76
N GLN A 393 36.58 30.69 31.23
CA GLN A 393 35.48 31.46 31.82
C GLN A 393 34.24 30.66 32.19
N SER A 394 34.18 29.35 31.93
CA SER A 394 33.02 28.56 32.35
C SER A 394 33.36 27.12 32.73
N ILE A 395 32.60 26.59 33.68
CA ILE A 395 32.56 25.17 34.00
C ILE A 395 31.10 24.71 34.05
N THR A 396 30.87 23.45 33.69
CA THR A 396 29.58 22.76 33.78
C THR A 396 29.71 21.60 34.75
N ILE A 397 28.82 21.54 35.74
CA ILE A 397 28.78 20.52 36.79
C ILE A 397 27.52 19.69 36.60
N THR A 398 27.66 18.37 36.54
CA THR A 398 26.54 17.42 36.46
C THR A 398 26.41 16.66 37.77
N PHE A 399 25.20 16.64 38.32
CA PHE A 399 24.86 15.87 39.52
C PHE A 399 24.12 14.59 39.15
N SER A 400 24.24 13.56 40.00
CA SER A 400 23.60 12.24 39.84
C SER A 400 22.07 12.29 39.86
N GLU A 401 21.50 13.37 40.36
CA GLU A 401 20.06 13.57 40.48
C GLU A 401 19.68 15.07 40.58
N PRO A 402 18.39 15.42 40.48
CA PRO A 402 17.93 16.79 40.66
C PRO A 402 18.21 17.31 42.07
N VAL A 403 19.00 18.37 42.18
CA VAL A 403 19.41 18.99 43.45
C VAL A 403 18.81 20.39 43.65
N LYS A 404 18.80 20.85 44.90
CA LYS A 404 18.43 22.21 45.33
C LYS A 404 19.66 22.95 45.84
N ASN A 405 19.57 24.29 45.84
CA ASN A 405 20.61 25.23 46.28
C ASN A 405 21.91 25.21 45.46
N ALA A 406 22.07 24.29 44.51
CA ALA A 406 23.21 24.25 43.61
C ALA A 406 23.28 25.45 42.67
N ASP A 407 22.25 26.28 42.57
CA ASP A 407 22.22 27.59 41.90
C ASP A 407 22.76 28.74 42.78
N THR A 408 23.32 28.43 43.96
CA THR A 408 23.90 29.42 44.87
C THR A 408 25.41 29.51 44.69
N LEU A 409 25.91 30.61 44.11
CA LEU A 409 27.35 30.83 43.90
C LEU A 409 28.20 30.74 45.18
N ALA A 410 27.62 31.02 46.35
CA ALA A 410 28.32 30.93 47.63
C ALA A 410 28.70 29.48 48.01
N SER A 411 28.08 28.49 47.38
CA SER A 411 28.35 27.07 47.59
C SER A 411 29.60 26.58 46.83
N TYR A 412 30.22 27.44 46.03
CA TYR A 412 31.36 27.12 45.18
C TYR A 412 32.58 27.99 45.48
N LYS A 413 33.75 27.38 45.49
CA LYS A 413 35.05 28.06 45.52
C LYS A 413 35.97 27.51 44.45
N VAL A 414 36.78 28.37 43.84
CA VAL A 414 37.91 27.99 43.00
C VAL A 414 39.17 28.53 43.67
N ASP A 415 40.15 27.65 43.90
CA ASP A 415 41.41 27.96 44.62
C ASP A 415 41.18 28.66 45.96
N ASP A 416 40.30 28.08 46.80
CA ASP A 416 39.85 28.63 48.09
C ASP A 416 39.11 29.98 48.05
N ALA A 417 38.94 30.58 46.87
CA ALA A 417 38.24 31.86 46.69
C ALA A 417 36.78 31.65 46.27
N LEU A 418 35.86 32.44 46.84
CA LEU A 418 34.44 32.42 46.45
C LEU A 418 34.28 32.74 44.96
N VAL A 419 33.51 31.91 44.26
CA VAL A 419 33.16 32.13 42.86
C VAL A 419 32.37 33.43 42.72
N ARG A 420 32.69 34.22 41.68
CA ARG A 420 31.91 35.40 41.28
C ARG A 420 31.52 35.26 39.81
N GLY A 421 30.28 35.61 39.48
CA GLY A 421 29.77 35.49 38.12
C GLY A 421 28.27 35.24 38.11
N SER A 422 27.83 34.31 37.28
CA SER A 422 26.48 33.76 37.25
C SER A 422 26.53 32.23 37.30
N ILE A 423 25.42 31.63 37.70
CA ILE A 423 25.20 30.20 37.64
C ILE A 423 23.79 29.96 37.12
N GLU A 424 23.68 29.04 36.17
CA GLU A 424 22.43 28.71 35.50
C GLU A 424 22.20 27.20 35.59
N ALA A 425 21.02 26.80 36.04
CA ALA A 425 20.59 25.42 36.07
C ALA A 425 19.93 25.04 34.75
N ASN A 426 20.10 23.78 34.32
CA ASN A 426 19.24 23.21 33.29
C ASN A 426 17.81 23.03 33.85
N SER A 427 16.84 22.78 32.95
CA SER A 427 15.43 22.61 33.34
C SER A 427 15.16 21.45 34.31
N LYS A 428 16.11 20.52 34.45
CA LYS A 428 16.02 19.34 35.32
C LYS A 428 16.69 19.54 36.69
N ASN A 429 17.37 20.66 36.92
CA ASN A 429 18.24 20.89 38.08
C ASN A 429 19.27 19.78 38.33
N THR A 430 19.80 19.20 37.25
CA THR A 430 20.86 18.16 37.28
C THR A 430 22.18 18.69 36.72
N VAL A 431 22.14 19.73 35.87
CA VAL A 431 23.34 20.32 35.26
C VAL A 431 23.35 21.80 35.57
N PHE A 432 24.48 22.28 36.11
CA PHE A 432 24.66 23.68 36.48
C PHE A 432 25.88 24.25 35.76
N THR A 433 25.69 25.34 35.02
CA THR A 433 26.77 26.02 34.31
C THR A 433 27.14 27.29 35.08
N ILE A 434 28.38 27.33 35.56
CA ILE A 434 28.96 28.50 36.20
C ILE A 434 29.71 29.29 35.13
N THR A 435 29.39 30.58 35.00
CA THR A 435 30.15 31.53 34.19
C THR A 435 30.89 32.47 35.12
N PHE A 436 32.22 32.45 35.07
CA PHE A 436 33.06 33.29 35.91
C PHE A 436 33.06 34.74 35.43
N ARG A 437 33.02 35.68 36.38
CA ARG A 437 33.12 37.12 36.10
C ARG A 437 34.48 37.51 35.51
N ASN A 438 35.54 36.84 35.98
CA ASN A 438 36.90 37.02 35.51
C ASN A 438 37.40 35.67 35.00
N ALA A 439 38.18 35.68 33.91
CA ALA A 439 38.87 34.48 33.44
C ALA A 439 39.75 33.87 34.53
N LEU A 440 39.71 32.54 34.62
CA LEU A 440 40.67 31.73 35.34
C LEU A 440 42.03 31.81 34.65
N LYS A 441 43.10 31.45 35.36
CA LYS A 441 44.45 31.44 34.78
C LYS A 441 44.67 30.09 34.09
N ASP A 442 45.57 30.03 33.12
CA ASP A 442 45.97 28.74 32.56
C ASP A 442 46.64 27.87 33.64
N GLY A 443 46.31 26.59 33.69
CA GLY A 443 46.88 25.61 34.62
C GLY A 443 45.85 24.91 35.51
N ASP A 444 46.36 24.22 36.53
CA ASP A 444 45.55 23.42 37.45
C ASP A 444 44.84 24.31 38.48
N HIS A 445 43.57 23.99 38.71
CA HIS A 445 42.66 24.64 39.64
C HIS A 445 41.92 23.59 40.48
N THR A 446 41.49 23.99 41.67
CA THR A 446 40.65 23.13 42.51
C THR A 446 39.28 23.77 42.71
N LEU A 447 38.22 23.05 42.36
CA LEU A 447 36.82 23.40 42.65
C LEU A 447 36.41 22.74 43.98
N SER A 448 36.00 23.56 44.95
CA SER A 448 35.38 23.09 46.19
C SER A 448 33.88 23.38 46.17
N ILE A 449 33.06 22.35 46.45
CA ILE A 449 31.60 22.43 46.51
C ILE A 449 31.17 22.11 47.95
N SER A 450 30.39 23.01 48.56
CA SER A 450 29.92 22.83 49.94
C SER A 450 28.77 21.84 50.07
N SER A 451 28.52 21.42 51.31
CA SER A 451 27.53 20.39 51.66
C SER A 451 26.11 20.94 51.90
N ASP A 452 25.78 22.12 51.40
CA ASP A 452 24.47 22.78 51.51
C ASP A 452 23.55 22.50 50.31
N ILE A 453 24.10 21.85 49.28
CA ILE A 453 23.35 21.26 48.17
C ILE A 453 22.63 20.01 48.69
N GLU A 454 21.33 19.92 48.49
CA GLU A 454 20.50 18.80 48.93
C GLU A 454 19.65 18.24 47.79
N ASP A 455 19.34 16.95 47.83
CA ASP A 455 18.44 16.31 46.87
C ASP A 455 16.94 16.52 47.22
N ALA A 456 16.08 15.77 46.55
CA ALA A 456 14.64 15.77 46.81
C ALA A 456 14.24 15.02 48.10
N ALA A 457 15.05 14.06 48.57
CA ALA A 457 14.86 13.31 49.81
C ALA A 457 15.36 14.06 51.07
N GLY A 458 16.10 15.15 50.88
CA GLY A 458 16.72 15.95 51.93
C GLY A 458 18.09 15.42 52.37
N PHE A 459 18.78 14.60 51.56
CA PHE A 459 20.17 14.26 51.82
C PHE A 459 21.08 15.34 51.24
N ASN A 460 22.07 15.73 52.04
CA ASN A 460 23.05 16.73 51.65
C ASN A 460 24.20 16.09 50.86
N LEU A 461 24.65 16.77 49.81
CA LEU A 461 25.92 16.49 49.13
C LEU A 461 27.04 16.42 50.17
N LYS A 462 27.87 15.38 50.09
CA LYS A 462 29.13 15.37 50.84
C LYS A 462 30.06 16.39 50.19
N ALA A 463 30.60 17.34 50.96
CA ALA A 463 31.52 18.34 50.44
C ALA A 463 32.60 17.70 49.55
N VAL A 464 32.73 18.21 48.33
CA VAL A 464 33.59 17.65 47.27
C VAL A 464 34.68 18.66 46.95
N GLU A 465 35.90 18.18 46.75
CA GLU A 465 36.99 18.91 46.11
C GLU A 465 37.39 18.15 44.84
N MET A 466 37.44 18.83 43.71
CA MET A 466 37.81 18.27 42.41
C MET A 466 38.86 19.15 41.76
N ASP A 467 39.90 18.53 41.24
CA ASP A 467 40.91 19.23 40.45
C ASP A 467 40.48 19.28 38.98
N PHE A 468 40.67 20.42 38.33
CA PHE A 468 40.45 20.61 36.90
C PHE A 468 41.54 21.49 36.31
N THR A 469 41.86 21.29 35.04
CA THR A 469 42.88 22.06 34.34
C THR A 469 42.22 22.98 33.34
N VAL A 470 42.61 24.25 33.36
CA VAL A 470 42.29 25.22 32.31
C VAL A 470 43.43 25.20 31.30
N GLU A 471 43.15 24.71 30.10
CA GLU A 471 44.12 24.74 29.01
C GLU A 471 44.23 26.14 28.42
N LYS A 472 45.46 26.50 28.03
CA LYS A 472 45.71 27.77 27.36
C LYS A 472 45.12 27.73 25.96
N ASP A 473 44.30 28.71 25.64
CA ASP A 473 43.67 28.86 24.34
C ASP A 473 43.76 30.33 23.89
N GLU A 474 44.44 30.55 22.75
CA GLU A 474 44.65 31.87 22.13
C GLU A 474 44.03 31.94 20.73
N ASP A 475 43.42 30.86 20.25
CA ASP A 475 42.86 30.77 18.91
C ASP A 475 41.41 31.26 18.95
N ALA A 476 41.00 32.00 17.91
CA ALA A 476 39.62 32.46 17.80
C ALA A 476 38.76 31.42 17.08
N PRO A 477 37.44 31.36 17.33
CA PRO A 477 36.60 30.33 16.74
C PRO A 477 36.57 30.40 15.21
N GLU A 478 36.82 29.27 14.57
CA GLU A 478 36.60 29.06 13.15
C GLU A 478 35.24 28.38 12.93
N ALA A 479 34.73 28.41 11.69
CA ALA A 479 33.50 27.71 11.35
C ALA A 479 33.55 27.14 9.94
N GLU A 480 32.82 26.05 9.72
CA GLU A 480 32.60 25.47 8.40
C GLU A 480 31.11 25.27 8.12
N ILE A 481 30.77 25.20 6.82
CA ILE A 481 29.39 24.93 6.39
C ILE A 481 29.18 23.43 6.32
N ILE A 482 28.18 22.94 7.05
CA ILE A 482 27.75 21.55 7.02
C ILE A 482 26.70 21.33 5.93
N SER A 483 25.75 22.26 5.80
CA SER A 483 24.74 22.23 4.74
C SER A 483 24.16 23.62 4.49
N ALA A 484 23.63 23.84 3.30
CA ALA A 484 22.98 25.11 2.95
C ALA A 484 21.87 24.90 1.93
N THR A 485 20.70 25.44 2.21
CA THR A 485 19.60 25.67 1.27
C THR A 485 19.38 27.18 1.13
N GLN A 486 18.44 27.60 0.29
CA GLN A 486 18.16 29.04 0.12
C GLN A 486 17.63 29.71 1.40
N ASN A 487 16.97 28.97 2.28
CA ASN A 487 16.34 29.48 3.50
C ASN A 487 17.02 29.03 4.80
N LYS A 488 18.02 28.14 4.75
CA LYS A 488 18.70 27.60 5.93
C LYS A 488 20.17 27.32 5.66
N VAL A 489 21.06 27.67 6.59
CA VAL A 489 22.47 27.26 6.58
C VAL A 489 22.80 26.63 7.92
N VAL A 490 23.45 25.47 7.92
CA VAL A 490 23.98 24.84 9.13
C VAL A 490 25.49 25.00 9.11
N ILE A 491 26.03 25.58 10.18
CA ILE A 491 27.47 25.73 10.39
C ILE A 491 27.92 24.97 11.63
N GLU A 492 29.16 24.51 11.64
CA GLU A 492 29.84 23.91 12.80
C GLU A 492 31.05 24.76 13.15
N PHE A 493 31.18 25.14 14.42
CA PHE A 493 32.34 25.88 14.92
C PHE A 493 33.47 24.92 15.30
N SER A 494 34.72 25.40 15.27
CA SER A 494 35.90 24.64 15.71
C SER A 494 35.89 24.35 17.22
N GLU A 495 35.10 25.11 17.99
CA GLU A 495 35.02 25.08 19.45
C GLU A 495 33.69 25.67 19.96
N GLU A 496 33.41 25.50 21.25
CA GLU A 496 32.20 26.05 21.87
C GLU A 496 32.24 27.58 21.98
N ILE A 497 31.14 28.22 21.61
CA ILE A 497 31.00 29.69 21.63
C ILE A 497 30.00 30.15 22.69
N LYS A 498 30.16 31.37 23.21
CA LYS A 498 29.23 31.99 24.19
C LYS A 498 27.82 32.27 23.64
N GLY A 499 27.61 32.04 22.35
CA GLY A 499 26.32 32.15 21.66
C GLY A 499 26.34 33.02 20.41
N LEU A 500 25.36 32.78 19.54
CA LEU A 500 25.24 33.45 18.24
C LEU A 500 23.85 34.04 18.05
N ALA A 501 23.76 35.37 17.99
CA ALA A 501 22.51 36.07 17.73
C ALA A 501 22.26 36.23 16.21
N PRO A 502 21.00 36.20 15.72
CA PRO A 502 20.68 36.41 14.31
C PRO A 502 21.22 37.72 13.74
N SER A 503 21.28 38.79 14.55
CA SER A 503 21.81 40.10 14.15
C SER A 503 23.32 40.10 13.84
N LYS A 504 24.05 39.06 14.24
CA LYS A 504 25.47 38.87 13.93
C LYS A 504 25.70 38.13 12.60
N VAL A 505 24.65 37.64 11.95
CA VAL A 505 24.75 36.81 10.75
C VAL A 505 24.10 37.48 9.54
N THR A 506 24.89 37.69 8.49
CA THR A 506 24.44 38.30 7.22
C THR A 506 25.06 37.56 6.05
N TRP A 507 24.44 37.57 4.87
CA TRP A 507 25.11 37.14 3.64
C TRP A 507 25.25 38.30 2.66
N LYS A 508 26.23 38.20 1.76
CA LYS A 508 26.45 39.16 0.68
C LYS A 508 26.71 38.46 -0.65
N SER A 509 26.04 38.89 -1.72
CA SER A 509 26.30 38.45 -3.10
C SER A 509 26.28 39.68 -4.02
N GLY A 510 27.46 40.08 -4.50
CA GLY A 510 27.63 41.36 -5.21
C GLY A 510 27.22 42.55 -4.34
N SER A 511 26.23 43.32 -4.81
CA SER A 511 25.66 44.46 -4.07
C SER A 511 24.45 44.10 -3.20
N LYS A 512 23.95 42.86 -3.25
CA LYS A 512 22.81 42.39 -2.45
C LYS A 512 23.29 41.82 -1.12
N THR A 513 22.47 42.03 -0.09
CA THR A 513 22.69 41.49 1.26
C THR A 513 21.38 40.95 1.82
N GLY A 514 21.46 39.94 2.69
CA GLY A 514 20.34 39.47 3.50
C GLY A 514 20.78 39.18 4.92
N ASN A 515 19.83 39.20 5.85
CA ASN A 515 20.07 38.99 7.28
C ASN A 515 19.41 37.69 7.74
N ALA A 516 20.02 36.99 8.70
CA ALA A 516 19.40 35.85 9.34
C ALA A 516 18.15 36.28 10.12
N SER A 517 17.08 35.49 10.04
CA SER A 517 15.87 35.69 10.83
C SER A 517 15.91 34.97 12.16
N GLU A 518 16.62 33.84 12.23
CA GLU A 518 16.70 33.00 13.42
C GLU A 518 18.03 32.24 13.42
N VAL A 519 18.57 31.97 14.60
CA VAL A 519 19.75 31.14 14.83
C VAL A 519 19.43 30.23 16.01
N THR A 520 19.55 28.92 15.82
CA THR A 520 19.35 27.91 16.86
C THR A 520 20.60 27.03 16.98
N GLN A 521 21.02 26.75 18.21
CA GLN A 521 22.07 25.78 18.50
C GLN A 521 21.48 24.37 18.48
N ASP A 522 22.21 23.40 17.93
CA ASP A 522 21.83 22.00 17.95
C ASP A 522 21.93 21.46 19.39
N SER A 523 20.86 20.80 19.86
CA SER A 523 20.82 20.22 21.22
C SER A 523 21.73 19.02 21.39
N ASP A 524 22.01 18.31 20.29
CA ASP A 524 22.81 17.08 20.28
C ASP A 524 24.30 17.36 20.00
N ASN A 525 24.61 18.55 19.48
CA ASN A 525 25.98 19.00 19.21
C ASN A 525 26.12 20.51 19.45
N ASN A 526 26.72 20.87 20.58
CA ASN A 526 26.96 22.25 20.99
C ASN A 526 27.86 23.07 20.04
N LEU A 527 28.53 22.45 19.07
CA LEU A 527 29.31 23.15 18.04
C LEU A 527 28.48 23.58 16.82
N ARG A 528 27.25 23.03 16.66
CA ARG A 528 26.43 23.25 15.46
C ARG A 528 25.35 24.29 15.67
N TYR A 529 25.17 25.12 14.65
CA TYR A 529 24.15 26.16 14.61
C TYR A 529 23.40 26.14 13.28
N ALA A 530 22.07 26.12 13.36
CA ALA A 530 21.17 26.31 12.24
C ALA A 530 20.77 27.79 12.14
N ILE A 531 21.00 28.38 10.97
CA ILE A 531 20.75 29.77 10.63
C ILE A 531 19.62 29.80 9.61
N ASN A 532 18.45 30.31 9.98
CA ASN A 532 17.30 30.42 9.08
C ASN A 532 17.20 31.83 8.49
N PHE A 533 16.73 31.92 7.26
CA PHE A 533 16.46 33.15 6.52
C PHE A 533 14.98 33.21 6.13
N SER A 534 14.38 34.38 6.23
CA SER A 534 12.98 34.62 5.83
C SER A 534 12.87 35.13 4.39
N ASN A 535 11.65 35.11 3.85
CA ASN A 535 11.35 35.62 2.51
C ASN A 535 11.88 37.06 2.34
N GLY A 536 12.50 37.33 1.18
CA GLY A 536 13.24 38.56 0.89
C GLY A 536 14.71 38.55 1.32
N ASN A 537 15.11 37.63 2.21
CA ASN A 537 16.49 37.44 2.67
C ASN A 537 17.06 36.06 2.30
N TYR A 538 16.39 35.28 1.43
CA TYR A 538 16.91 34.00 0.99
C TYR A 538 18.26 34.12 0.28
N LEU A 539 19.11 33.11 0.45
CA LEU A 539 20.37 33.00 -0.25
C LEU A 539 20.13 32.94 -1.77
N PRO A 540 20.91 33.71 -2.55
CA PRO A 540 20.80 33.69 -4.00
C PRO A 540 21.39 32.39 -4.59
N LEU A 541 20.76 31.90 -5.66
CA LEU A 541 21.09 30.63 -6.32
C LEU A 541 22.53 30.55 -6.84
N ASN A 542 23.12 31.68 -7.22
CA ASN A 542 24.49 31.76 -7.71
C ASN A 542 25.54 31.79 -6.58
N GLY A 543 25.12 31.61 -5.33
CA GLY A 543 25.96 31.65 -4.14
C GLY A 543 26.13 33.05 -3.53
N ALA A 544 26.54 33.05 -2.27
CA ALA A 544 26.84 34.24 -1.47
C ALA A 544 28.00 33.97 -0.51
N THR A 545 28.56 35.02 0.08
CA THR A 545 29.44 34.89 1.24
C THR A 545 28.61 35.12 2.50
N LEU A 546 28.48 34.10 3.33
CA LEU A 546 27.93 34.20 4.69
C LEU A 546 28.99 34.85 5.60
N ILE A 547 28.55 35.81 6.39
CA ILE A 547 29.37 36.64 7.26
C ILE A 547 28.81 36.53 8.68
N VAL A 548 29.59 35.91 9.57
CA VAL A 548 29.28 35.75 10.99
C VAL A 548 30.21 36.67 11.78
N LYS A 549 29.67 37.59 12.59
CA LYS A 549 30.46 38.64 13.24
C LYS A 549 30.53 38.48 14.74
N ASN A 550 31.66 38.88 15.32
CA ASN A 550 31.89 38.95 16.77
C ASN A 550 31.48 37.64 17.48
N VAL A 551 32.03 36.52 17.00
CA VAL A 551 31.91 35.21 17.64
C VAL A 551 32.99 35.14 18.71
N GLU A 552 32.61 34.75 19.92
CA GLU A 552 33.48 34.72 21.10
C GLU A 552 33.34 33.35 21.77
N ASP A 553 34.46 32.69 22.03
CA ASP A 553 34.53 31.45 22.82
C ASP A 553 34.51 31.72 24.33
N PHE A 554 34.61 30.65 25.11
CA PHE A 554 34.73 30.71 26.57
C PHE A 554 36.14 31.00 27.09
N SER A 555 37.14 31.18 26.23
CA SER A 555 38.50 31.62 26.57
C SER A 555 38.68 33.14 26.39
N GLY A 556 37.74 33.78 25.71
CA GLY A 556 37.71 35.22 25.42
C GLY A 556 38.32 35.60 24.07
N ASN A 557 38.65 34.63 23.21
CA ASN A 557 39.12 34.93 21.86
C ASN A 557 37.92 35.31 20.98
N VAL A 558 38.11 36.30 20.10
CA VAL A 558 37.03 36.89 19.31
C VAL A 558 37.34 36.83 17.82
N ALA A 559 36.58 36.03 17.09
CA ALA A 559 36.51 36.10 15.64
C ALA A 559 35.62 37.29 15.24
N LYS A 560 36.26 38.42 14.91
CA LYS A 560 35.55 39.67 14.51
C LYS A 560 34.64 39.44 13.30
N GLU A 561 35.09 38.65 12.34
CA GLU A 561 34.34 38.34 11.12
C GLU A 561 34.82 36.98 10.55
N ILE A 562 33.93 36.01 10.48
CA ILE A 562 34.12 34.73 9.78
C ILE A 562 33.37 34.82 8.45
N LYS A 563 34.05 34.46 7.34
CA LYS A 563 33.49 34.51 5.98
C LYS A 563 33.48 33.13 5.37
N LEU A 564 32.29 32.66 5.02
CA LEU A 564 32.08 31.33 4.45
C LEU A 564 31.39 31.48 3.09
N ASP A 565 32.02 31.02 2.03
CA ASP A 565 31.39 31.01 0.71
C ASP A 565 30.40 29.85 0.63
N VAL A 566 29.14 30.18 0.33
CA VAL A 566 28.01 29.26 0.36
C VAL A 566 27.31 29.24 -0.99
N ILE A 567 27.05 28.04 -1.51
CA ILE A 567 26.18 27.80 -2.65
C ILE A 567 24.99 26.98 -2.13
N PRO A 568 23.77 27.53 -2.12
CA PRO A 568 22.63 26.81 -1.59
C PRO A 568 22.24 25.64 -2.51
N GLU A 569 21.96 24.50 -1.92
CA GLU A 569 21.24 23.42 -2.58
C GLU A 569 19.81 23.87 -2.89
N ILE A 570 19.31 23.47 -4.07
CA ILE A 570 18.01 23.88 -4.59
C ILE A 570 17.04 22.72 -4.41
N ASP A 571 15.92 22.96 -3.72
CA ASP A 571 14.81 22.01 -3.69
C ASP A 571 13.92 22.22 -4.93
N LEU A 572 13.92 21.21 -5.81
CA LEU A 572 13.06 21.16 -7.01
C LEU A 572 11.96 20.09 -6.88
N ALA A 573 11.91 19.38 -5.74
CA ALA A 573 10.92 18.33 -5.53
C ALA A 573 9.59 18.97 -5.16
N ARG A 574 8.53 18.59 -5.88
CA ARG A 574 7.16 19.00 -5.57
C ARG A 574 6.65 18.19 -4.36
N PRO A 575 5.73 18.73 -3.55
CA PRO A 575 5.05 17.94 -2.55
C PRO A 575 4.21 16.83 -3.22
N GLU A 576 4.03 15.71 -2.54
CA GLU A 576 3.13 14.61 -2.91
C GLU A 576 2.15 14.35 -1.76
N VAL A 577 0.90 13.97 -2.08
CA VAL A 577 -0.09 13.56 -1.09
C VAL A 577 0.28 12.16 -0.58
N VAL A 578 0.40 12.01 0.73
CA VAL A 578 0.79 10.76 1.40
C VAL A 578 -0.42 10.03 1.95
N ASN A 579 -1.36 10.77 2.53
CA ASN A 579 -2.51 10.19 3.19
C ASN A 579 -3.68 11.18 3.21
N ILE A 580 -4.90 10.64 3.16
CA ILE A 580 -6.13 11.38 3.37
C ILE A 580 -6.97 10.61 4.40
N GLU A 581 -7.39 11.31 5.45
CA GLU A 581 -8.20 10.74 6.52
C GLU A 581 -9.52 11.53 6.64
N THR A 582 -10.63 10.83 6.83
CA THR A 582 -11.89 11.44 7.25
C THR A 582 -11.86 11.74 8.75
N ASP A 583 -12.60 12.77 9.20
CA ASP A 583 -12.79 13.00 10.63
C ASP A 583 -13.85 12.06 11.21
N ASP A 584 -13.52 11.38 12.31
CA ASP A 584 -14.41 10.41 12.97
C ASP A 584 -15.69 11.04 13.58
N ASN A 585 -15.74 12.37 13.71
CA ASN A 585 -16.85 13.09 14.34
C ASN A 585 -17.56 14.04 13.35
N SER A 586 -17.08 14.16 12.11
CA SER A 586 -17.67 15.06 11.12
C SER A 586 -17.36 14.64 9.68
N GLN A 587 -18.42 14.34 8.93
CA GLN A 587 -18.35 14.06 7.49
C GLN A 587 -17.84 15.24 6.65
N ASN A 588 -17.85 16.44 7.22
CA ASN A 588 -17.47 17.67 6.54
C ASN A 588 -15.96 17.95 6.60
N ILE A 589 -15.18 17.13 7.28
CA ILE A 589 -13.77 17.40 7.54
C ILE A 589 -12.90 16.26 7.00
N LEU A 590 -11.91 16.63 6.21
CA LEU A 590 -10.83 15.75 5.77
C LEU A 590 -9.48 16.28 6.28
N TYR A 591 -8.55 15.35 6.49
CA TYR A 591 -7.15 15.64 6.81
C TYR A 591 -6.25 15.13 5.70
N VAL A 592 -5.64 16.05 4.95
CA VAL A 592 -4.71 15.73 3.87
C VAL A 592 -3.29 15.89 4.38
N THR A 593 -2.48 14.85 4.28
CA THR A 593 -1.07 14.83 4.71
C THR A 593 -0.15 14.76 3.51
N PHE A 594 0.87 15.60 3.49
CA PHE A 594 1.88 15.69 2.45
C PHE A 594 3.23 15.13 2.93
N ASP A 595 4.08 14.76 1.98
CA ASP A 595 5.43 14.24 2.23
C ASP A 595 6.43 15.31 2.73
N LYS A 596 6.04 16.58 2.64
CA LYS A 596 6.80 17.74 3.12
C LYS A 596 5.87 18.86 3.60
N ASP A 597 6.43 19.86 4.26
CA ASP A 597 5.68 21.04 4.69
C ASP A 597 5.17 21.86 3.49
N VAL A 598 3.91 22.27 3.56
CA VAL A 598 3.20 23.00 2.50
C VAL A 598 2.51 24.26 3.01
N ASN A 599 2.14 25.13 2.09
CA ASN A 599 1.25 26.26 2.34
C ASN A 599 -0.23 25.82 2.34
N THR A 600 -1.11 26.61 2.95
CA THR A 600 -2.57 26.38 2.98
C THR A 600 -3.30 26.95 1.75
N ASN A 601 -2.58 27.22 0.66
CA ASN A 601 -3.11 27.85 -0.56
C ASN A 601 -3.78 26.88 -1.54
N GLY A 602 -3.77 25.58 -1.24
CA GLY A 602 -4.35 24.56 -2.10
C GLY A 602 -5.86 24.68 -2.30
N VAL A 603 -6.33 24.17 -3.44
CA VAL A 603 -7.73 23.99 -3.80
C VAL A 603 -8.07 22.51 -3.65
N TYR A 604 -9.18 22.23 -2.96
CA TYR A 604 -9.66 20.88 -2.67
C TYR A 604 -11.13 20.78 -3.10
N THR A 605 -11.44 19.86 -4.01
CA THR A 605 -12.78 19.69 -4.57
C THR A 605 -13.20 18.23 -4.50
N LEU A 606 -14.34 17.96 -3.86
CA LEU A 606 -14.97 16.64 -3.90
C LEU A 606 -15.85 16.52 -5.14
N ILE A 607 -15.73 15.41 -5.86
CA ILE A 607 -16.51 15.08 -7.05
C ILE A 607 -17.29 13.81 -6.75
N ASP A 608 -18.61 13.87 -6.80
CA ASP A 608 -19.47 12.69 -6.62
C ASP A 608 -19.61 11.86 -7.90
N LYS A 609 -20.29 10.70 -7.80
CA LYS A 609 -20.56 9.79 -8.92
C LYS A 609 -21.34 10.44 -10.08
N ASP A 610 -22.06 11.52 -9.81
CA ASP A 610 -22.88 12.24 -10.79
C ASP A 610 -22.10 13.44 -11.37
N ASN A 611 -20.79 13.53 -11.11
CA ASN A 611 -19.88 14.62 -11.46
C ASN A 611 -20.29 15.98 -10.89
N LYS A 612 -20.98 16.02 -9.74
CA LYS A 612 -21.21 17.27 -9.03
C LYS A 612 -20.02 17.58 -8.13
N GLU A 613 -19.56 18.81 -8.26
CA GLU A 613 -18.38 19.31 -7.55
C GLU A 613 -18.76 20.05 -6.27
N LYS A 614 -17.96 19.84 -5.23
CA LYS A 614 -18.05 20.59 -3.98
C LYS A 614 -16.67 21.03 -3.51
N ALA A 615 -16.40 22.33 -3.65
CA ALA A 615 -15.17 22.95 -3.17
C ALA A 615 -15.12 23.04 -1.64
N ALA A 616 -13.91 22.94 -1.10
CA ALA A 616 -13.64 23.20 0.32
C ALA A 616 -13.95 24.65 0.70
N ALA A 617 -14.48 24.83 1.91
CA ALA A 617 -14.85 26.12 2.47
C ALA A 617 -13.72 26.76 3.30
N ASP A 618 -12.85 25.95 3.92
CA ASP A 618 -11.74 26.42 4.76
C ASP A 618 -10.59 25.41 4.77
N MET A 619 -9.35 25.93 4.68
CA MET A 619 -8.11 25.14 4.73
C MET A 619 -7.18 25.72 5.79
N ARG A 620 -6.81 24.90 6.77
CA ARG A 620 -5.90 25.31 7.85
C ARG A 620 -4.93 24.19 8.17
N TYR A 621 -3.81 24.53 8.78
CA TYR A 621 -2.98 23.51 9.40
C TYR A 621 -3.79 22.78 10.47
N ALA A 622 -3.77 21.45 10.42
CA ALA A 622 -4.37 20.62 11.47
C ALA A 622 -3.66 20.87 12.82
N ASP A 623 -2.36 21.18 12.75
CA ASP A 623 -1.51 21.61 13.85
C ASP A 623 -0.61 22.78 13.37
N PRO A 624 -0.65 23.98 13.98
CA PRO A 624 0.17 25.12 13.56
C PRO A 624 1.68 24.86 13.58
N THR A 625 2.14 23.85 14.32
CA THR A 625 3.56 23.45 14.41
C THR A 625 3.96 22.43 13.35
N LYS A 626 2.99 21.76 12.69
CA LYS A 626 3.23 20.79 11.61
C LYS A 626 2.55 21.24 10.33
N LYS A 627 3.35 21.72 9.38
CA LYS A 627 2.82 22.37 8.16
C LYS A 627 2.62 21.41 6.99
N ASN A 628 2.82 20.11 7.20
CA ASN A 628 2.56 19.06 6.20
C ASN A 628 1.16 18.45 6.29
N ARG A 629 0.31 18.82 7.25
CA ARG A 629 -1.05 18.27 7.39
C ARG A 629 -2.11 19.37 7.40
N ILE A 630 -2.98 19.33 6.40
CA ILE A 630 -4.03 20.31 6.16
C ILE A 630 -5.38 19.73 6.58
N LYS A 631 -6.06 20.44 7.48
CA LYS A 631 -7.48 20.25 7.76
C LYS A 631 -8.28 20.99 6.70
N VAL A 632 -9.04 20.23 5.91
CA VAL A 632 -9.91 20.70 4.84
C VAL A 632 -11.35 20.58 5.32
N THR A 633 -12.07 21.69 5.36
CA THR A 633 -13.47 21.72 5.84
C THR A 633 -14.40 22.08 4.69
N PHE A 634 -15.45 21.29 4.51
CA PHE A 634 -16.54 21.51 3.56
C PHE A 634 -17.78 22.03 4.29
N SER A 635 -18.71 22.64 3.55
CA SER A 635 -19.92 23.22 4.14
C SER A 635 -20.99 22.19 4.54
N SER A 636 -21.08 21.05 3.84
CA SER A 636 -22.01 19.94 4.09
C SER A 636 -21.68 18.79 3.15
N VAL A 637 -21.40 17.59 3.62
CA VAL A 637 -21.03 16.47 2.75
C VAL A 637 -21.84 15.27 3.16
N ALA A 638 -22.47 14.63 2.20
CA ALA A 638 -23.19 13.38 2.43
C ALA A 638 -22.19 12.23 2.54
N ALA A 639 -22.60 11.15 3.20
CA ALA A 639 -21.85 9.91 3.15
C ALA A 639 -21.79 9.36 1.71
N GLY A 640 -20.70 8.68 1.37
CA GLY A 640 -20.55 8.04 0.07
C GLY A 640 -19.15 8.13 -0.50
N ASP A 641 -19.01 7.62 -1.72
CA ASP A 641 -17.75 7.61 -2.46
C ASP A 641 -17.58 8.90 -3.28
N TYR A 642 -16.40 9.49 -3.16
CA TYR A 642 -16.00 10.71 -3.85
C TYR A 642 -14.61 10.54 -4.48
N THR A 643 -14.34 11.35 -5.50
CA THR A 643 -12.98 11.64 -5.93
C THR A 643 -12.61 13.03 -5.39
N LEU A 644 -11.54 13.12 -4.60
CA LEU A 644 -10.96 14.37 -4.13
C LEU A 644 -9.91 14.86 -5.13
N GLU A 645 -10.18 15.98 -5.78
CA GLU A 645 -9.19 16.71 -6.57
C GLU A 645 -8.43 17.70 -5.69
N ILE A 646 -7.09 17.65 -5.76
CA ILE A 646 -6.19 18.52 -5.01
C ILE A 646 -5.26 19.23 -6.00
N SER A 647 -5.23 20.57 -5.96
CA SER A 647 -4.37 21.40 -6.81
C SER A 647 -3.90 22.66 -6.10
N GLY A 648 -2.94 23.40 -6.67
CA GLY A 648 -2.51 24.71 -6.15
C GLY A 648 -1.72 24.70 -4.84
N VAL A 649 -1.49 23.53 -4.23
CA VAL A 649 -0.70 23.40 -2.99
C VAL A 649 0.78 23.64 -3.32
N THR A 650 1.44 24.56 -2.64
CA THR A 650 2.89 24.79 -2.78
C THR A 650 3.66 24.38 -1.52
N ASP A 651 4.89 23.91 -1.68
CA ASP A 651 5.77 23.66 -0.52
C ASP A 651 6.25 24.97 0.15
N LEU A 652 6.88 24.85 1.32
CA LEU A 652 7.50 25.97 2.03
C LEU A 652 8.93 26.29 1.57
N SER A 653 9.39 25.71 0.47
CA SER A 653 10.71 26.03 -0.09
C SER A 653 10.72 27.46 -0.65
N ALA A 654 11.91 28.00 -0.89
CA ALA A 654 12.06 29.33 -1.49
C ALA A 654 11.47 29.43 -2.91
N LEU A 655 11.31 28.30 -3.61
CA LEU A 655 10.72 28.23 -4.94
C LEU A 655 9.22 27.94 -4.92
N GLU A 656 8.65 27.62 -3.76
CA GLU A 656 7.24 27.27 -3.57
C GLU A 656 6.78 26.25 -4.62
N ASN A 657 7.47 25.09 -4.68
CA ASN A 657 7.19 24.10 -5.72
C ASN A 657 5.74 23.62 -5.60
N GLU A 658 4.96 23.79 -6.66
CA GLU A 658 3.53 23.45 -6.68
C GLU A 658 3.31 21.94 -6.91
N LEU A 659 2.38 21.35 -6.16
CA LEU A 659 1.84 20.00 -6.36
C LEU A 659 1.32 19.85 -7.80
N LEU A 660 1.56 18.69 -8.43
CA LEU A 660 0.83 18.34 -9.65
C LEU A 660 -0.60 17.94 -9.29
N PRO A 661 -1.64 18.45 -9.98
CA PRO A 661 -3.02 18.09 -9.69
C PRO A 661 -3.20 16.58 -9.56
N THR A 662 -3.74 16.14 -8.44
CA THR A 662 -3.95 14.72 -8.13
C THR A 662 -5.41 14.46 -7.81
N LEU A 663 -5.84 13.24 -8.12
CA LEU A 663 -7.18 12.73 -7.87
C LEU A 663 -7.05 11.52 -6.95
N GLU A 664 -7.71 11.58 -5.80
CA GLU A 664 -7.68 10.51 -4.81
C GLU A 664 -9.10 10.02 -4.54
N GLU A 665 -9.31 8.71 -4.57
CA GLU A 665 -10.60 8.11 -4.19
C GLU A 665 -10.75 8.14 -2.67
N ILE A 666 -11.92 8.56 -2.19
CA ILE A 666 -12.22 8.62 -0.77
C ILE A 666 -13.67 8.23 -0.50
N THR A 667 -13.89 7.44 0.56
CA THR A 667 -15.22 7.15 1.09
C THR A 667 -15.43 7.98 2.35
N ILE A 668 -16.49 8.79 2.35
CA ILE A 668 -16.93 9.55 3.52
C ILE A 668 -17.94 8.68 4.27
N ASN A 669 -17.58 8.30 5.49
CA ASN A 669 -18.39 7.41 6.32
C ASN A 669 -19.72 8.04 6.71
N ASP A 670 -20.73 7.20 6.93
CA ASP A 670 -21.98 7.67 7.51
C ASP A 670 -21.85 7.88 9.02
N LEU A 671 -22.06 9.12 9.48
CA LEU A 671 -22.05 9.51 10.88
C LEU A 671 -23.40 10.10 11.31
N GLU A 672 -24.37 10.20 10.40
CA GLU A 672 -25.72 10.63 10.75
C GLU A 672 -26.43 9.49 11.50
N ARG A 673 -27.25 9.83 12.50
CA ARG A 673 -28.01 8.81 13.24
C ARG A 673 -29.34 8.59 12.54
N VAL A 674 -29.73 7.33 12.40
CA VAL A 674 -31.10 7.00 12.03
C VAL A 674 -32.11 7.64 12.98
N SER A 675 -33.21 8.13 12.42
CA SER A 675 -34.34 8.72 13.12
C SER A 675 -35.65 8.15 12.58
N ILE A 676 -36.78 8.44 13.24
CA ILE A 676 -38.11 8.04 12.75
C ILE A 676 -38.66 9.19 11.90
N ASP A 677 -38.93 8.88 10.64
CA ASP A 677 -39.52 9.80 9.66
C ASP A 677 -41.04 9.92 9.90
N SER A 678 -41.72 8.77 10.01
CA SER A 678 -43.17 8.72 10.23
C SER A 678 -43.61 7.35 10.78
N TYR A 679 -44.85 7.26 11.29
CA TYR A 679 -45.45 5.99 11.73
C TYR A 679 -46.98 6.00 11.55
N ASN A 680 -47.60 4.82 11.49
CA ASN A 680 -49.06 4.68 11.46
C ASN A 680 -49.52 3.36 12.09
N ILE A 681 -50.78 3.27 12.50
CA ILE A 681 -51.44 2.07 13.01
C ILE A 681 -52.48 1.63 11.97
N VAL A 682 -52.41 0.37 11.57
CA VAL A 682 -53.20 -0.18 10.47
C VAL A 682 -54.00 -1.37 10.96
N GLY A 683 -55.25 -1.50 10.47
CA GLY A 683 -56.15 -2.58 10.85
C GLY A 683 -56.88 -2.32 12.17
N THR A 684 -57.68 -3.29 12.61
CA THR A 684 -58.44 -3.27 13.87
C THR A 684 -58.53 -4.67 14.45
N GLY A 685 -58.61 -4.80 15.78
CA GLY A 685 -58.72 -6.12 16.43
C GLY A 685 -57.50 -6.99 16.14
N GLU A 686 -57.71 -8.24 15.73
CA GLU A 686 -56.63 -9.21 15.44
C GLU A 686 -55.72 -8.81 14.26
N ASP A 687 -56.15 -7.89 13.38
CA ASP A 687 -55.38 -7.43 12.22
C ASP A 687 -54.52 -6.18 12.51
N MET A 688 -54.49 -5.70 13.76
CA MET A 688 -53.78 -4.47 14.14
C MET A 688 -52.26 -4.63 14.00
N ARG A 689 -51.63 -3.69 13.30
CA ARG A 689 -50.17 -3.59 13.14
C ARG A 689 -49.70 -2.15 13.21
N ILE A 690 -48.51 -1.94 13.75
CA ILE A 690 -47.84 -0.64 13.83
C ILE A 690 -46.74 -0.60 12.78
N LEU A 691 -46.76 0.40 11.91
CA LEU A 691 -45.73 0.67 10.91
C LEU A 691 -44.86 1.84 11.38
N ILE A 692 -43.53 1.66 11.36
CA ILE A 692 -42.55 2.67 11.75
C ILE A 692 -41.56 2.84 10.60
N LYS A 693 -41.59 4.00 9.95
CA LYS A 693 -40.69 4.34 8.85
C LYS A 693 -39.53 5.18 9.37
N TYR A 694 -38.31 4.70 9.14
CA TYR A 694 -37.06 5.37 9.51
C TYR A 694 -36.57 6.33 8.41
N SER A 695 -35.71 7.27 8.78
CA SER A 695 -35.11 8.25 7.86
C SER A 695 -34.21 7.60 6.79
N GLU A 696 -33.71 6.40 7.06
CA GLU A 696 -32.76 5.64 6.24
C GLU A 696 -32.90 4.12 6.45
N GLU A 697 -32.12 3.33 5.71
CA GLU A 697 -32.12 1.87 5.87
C GLU A 697 -31.57 1.47 7.25
N VAL A 698 -32.24 0.54 7.92
CA VAL A 698 -31.85 0.07 9.25
C VAL A 698 -31.18 -1.30 9.21
N ASP A 699 -30.28 -1.53 10.17
CA ASP A 699 -29.74 -2.86 10.40
C ASP A 699 -30.86 -3.82 10.83
N LYS A 700 -30.96 -4.94 10.11
CA LYS A 700 -32.02 -5.92 10.31
C LYS A 700 -31.95 -6.56 11.70
N ALA A 701 -30.76 -6.77 12.26
CA ALA A 701 -30.63 -7.45 13.55
C ALA A 701 -31.09 -6.54 14.70
N THR A 702 -30.77 -5.25 14.65
CA THR A 702 -31.21 -4.29 15.66
C THR A 702 -32.69 -3.91 15.50
N ALA A 703 -33.16 -3.74 14.26
CA ALA A 703 -34.56 -3.43 13.95
C ALA A 703 -35.54 -4.57 14.24
N LEU A 704 -35.10 -5.84 14.21
CA LEU A 704 -35.96 -6.99 14.55
C LEU A 704 -35.83 -7.45 16.01
N ASN A 705 -35.00 -6.77 16.81
CA ASN A 705 -34.80 -7.14 18.20
C ASN A 705 -35.95 -6.62 19.07
N SER A 706 -36.60 -7.52 19.81
CA SER A 706 -37.70 -7.14 20.71
C SER A 706 -37.28 -6.15 21.81
N ASN A 707 -36.00 -6.09 22.19
CA ASN A 707 -35.49 -5.12 23.17
C ASN A 707 -35.36 -3.69 22.61
N SER A 708 -35.48 -3.53 21.29
CA SER A 708 -35.51 -2.23 20.62
C SER A 708 -36.85 -1.52 20.82
N TYR A 709 -37.88 -2.23 21.28
CA TYR A 709 -39.24 -1.72 21.38
C TYR A 709 -39.84 -1.97 22.76
N LYS A 710 -40.57 -0.97 23.27
CA LYS A 710 -41.39 -1.09 24.47
C LYS A 710 -42.72 -0.41 24.24
N TYR A 711 -43.80 -0.98 24.74
CA TYR A 711 -45.12 -0.38 24.61
C TYR A 711 -45.63 0.12 25.96
N ARG A 712 -46.47 1.17 25.94
CA ARG A 712 -47.03 1.76 27.15
C ARG A 712 -48.48 1.34 27.32
N ILE A 713 -48.77 0.70 28.44
CA ILE A 713 -50.12 0.33 28.87
C ILE A 713 -50.29 0.61 30.37
N GLY A 714 -51.43 1.16 30.79
CA GLY A 714 -51.67 1.53 32.19
C GLY A 714 -50.66 2.54 32.77
N GLY A 715 -50.04 3.36 31.92
CA GLY A 715 -49.08 4.41 32.31
C GLY A 715 -47.61 3.98 32.45
N LEU A 716 -47.28 2.70 32.25
CA LEU A 716 -45.90 2.17 32.35
C LEU A 716 -45.45 1.53 31.04
N PHE A 717 -44.15 1.59 30.76
CA PHE A 717 -43.54 0.91 29.61
C PHE A 717 -43.17 -0.53 29.95
N TYR A 718 -43.53 -1.45 29.06
CA TYR A 718 -43.20 -2.87 29.13
C TYR A 718 -42.53 -3.32 27.83
N ASN A 719 -41.69 -4.34 27.91
CA ASN A 719 -41.16 -5.00 26.71
C ASN A 719 -42.32 -5.57 25.88
N LEU A 720 -42.14 -5.67 24.56
CA LEU A 720 -43.12 -6.34 23.72
C LEU A 720 -43.43 -7.76 24.23
N PRO A 721 -44.68 -8.23 24.07
CA PRO A 721 -45.02 -9.63 24.32
C PRO A 721 -44.07 -10.58 23.58
N SER A 722 -43.80 -11.76 24.16
CA SER A 722 -42.87 -12.74 23.55
C SER A 722 -43.27 -13.19 22.15
N ASP A 723 -44.58 -13.18 21.89
CA ASP A 723 -45.18 -13.67 20.65
C ASP A 723 -45.53 -12.52 19.70
N ALA A 724 -45.05 -11.30 19.97
CA ALA A 724 -45.16 -10.18 19.04
C ALA A 724 -44.30 -10.43 17.80
N GLU A 725 -44.88 -10.22 16.62
CA GLU A 725 -44.16 -10.35 15.36
C GLU A 725 -43.56 -9.00 14.97
N ILE A 726 -42.26 -8.99 14.69
CA ILE A 726 -41.53 -7.82 14.20
C ILE A 726 -41.00 -8.17 12.82
N THR A 727 -41.36 -7.39 11.80
CA THR A 727 -40.96 -7.63 10.41
C THR A 727 -40.38 -6.36 9.82
N LEU A 728 -39.23 -6.46 9.17
CA LEU A 728 -38.64 -5.37 8.39
C LEU A 728 -39.15 -5.55 6.95
N LEU A 729 -39.84 -4.54 6.44
CA LEU A 729 -40.42 -4.55 5.10
C LEU A 729 -39.31 -4.46 4.03
N SER A 730 -39.66 -4.71 2.76
CA SER A 730 -38.68 -4.82 1.68
C SER A 730 -38.00 -3.51 1.30
N ASP A 731 -38.53 -2.36 1.73
CA ASP A 731 -37.85 -1.06 1.63
C ASP A 731 -36.64 -0.96 2.58
N ARG A 732 -36.51 -1.89 3.53
CA ARG A 732 -35.49 -1.90 4.60
C ARG A 732 -35.48 -0.65 5.48
N LYS A 733 -36.52 0.18 5.38
CA LYS A 733 -36.73 1.41 6.15
C LYS A 733 -37.97 1.35 7.03
N THR A 734 -38.89 0.43 6.78
CA THR A 734 -40.12 0.32 7.56
C THR A 734 -40.16 -0.96 8.37
N VAL A 735 -40.40 -0.84 9.68
CA VAL A 735 -40.67 -1.96 10.58
C VAL A 735 -42.17 -2.06 10.84
N GLU A 736 -42.72 -3.27 10.67
CA GLU A 736 -44.07 -3.66 11.05
C GLU A 736 -44.02 -4.43 12.38
N ILE A 737 -44.84 -4.02 13.36
CA ILE A 737 -45.00 -4.71 14.65
C ILE A 737 -46.46 -5.16 14.81
N LYS A 738 -46.68 -6.45 15.02
CA LYS A 738 -47.98 -7.04 15.35
C LYS A 738 -47.98 -7.57 16.78
N PHE A 739 -49.01 -7.21 17.53
CA PHE A 739 -49.25 -7.77 18.86
C PHE A 739 -49.99 -9.10 18.75
N PRO A 740 -49.74 -10.07 19.66
CA PRO A 740 -50.53 -11.28 19.72
C PRO A 740 -51.98 -10.96 20.13
N SER A 741 -52.93 -11.84 19.77
CA SER A 741 -54.36 -11.66 20.10
C SER A 741 -54.64 -11.63 21.60
N GLU A 742 -53.80 -12.29 22.40
CA GLU A 742 -53.80 -12.24 23.86
C GLU A 742 -52.37 -12.24 24.43
N TRP A 743 -52.14 -11.51 25.52
CA TRP A 743 -50.87 -11.56 26.27
C TRP A 743 -51.07 -11.22 27.75
N SER A 744 -50.03 -11.39 28.57
CA SER A 744 -50.10 -11.05 30.00
C SER A 744 -48.97 -10.15 30.46
N VAL A 745 -49.29 -9.23 31.37
CA VAL A 745 -48.32 -8.34 32.02
C VAL A 745 -48.58 -8.37 33.52
N ASN A 746 -47.57 -8.76 34.30
CA ASN A 746 -47.65 -8.80 35.77
C ASN A 746 -48.88 -9.56 36.32
N GLY A 747 -49.35 -10.59 35.60
CA GLY A 747 -50.51 -11.41 35.99
C GLY A 747 -51.88 -10.90 35.53
N ASN A 748 -51.95 -9.76 34.83
CA ASN A 748 -53.15 -9.30 34.14
C ASN A 748 -53.12 -9.79 32.68
N ASN A 749 -54.23 -10.34 32.20
CA ASN A 749 -54.39 -10.74 30.81
C ASN A 749 -55.00 -9.58 30.01
N TYR A 750 -54.46 -9.36 28.83
CA TYR A 750 -54.89 -8.36 27.86
C TYR A 750 -55.26 -9.08 26.56
N THR A 751 -56.34 -8.64 25.91
CA THR A 751 -56.70 -9.09 24.56
C THR A 751 -56.62 -7.91 23.62
N LEU A 752 -56.21 -8.14 22.38
CA LEU A 752 -56.11 -7.08 21.39
C LEU A 752 -57.49 -6.48 21.07
N SER A 753 -58.56 -7.28 21.18
CA SER A 753 -59.94 -6.82 20.98
C SER A 753 -60.47 -5.90 22.08
N ASP A 754 -60.09 -6.12 23.35
CA ASP A 754 -60.65 -5.37 24.49
C ASP A 754 -59.71 -4.26 24.99
N ASN A 755 -58.40 -4.35 24.70
CA ASN A 755 -57.38 -3.47 25.28
C ASN A 755 -56.57 -2.68 24.23
N TYR A 756 -57.03 -2.62 22.98
CA TYR A 756 -56.41 -1.84 21.92
C TYR A 756 -56.14 -0.38 22.33
N ASP A 757 -57.19 0.33 22.77
CA ASP A 757 -57.13 1.75 23.14
C ASP A 757 -56.23 2.01 24.37
N ASP A 758 -55.83 0.95 25.09
CA ASP A 758 -54.92 1.06 26.24
C ASP A 758 -53.44 1.13 25.82
N ILE A 759 -53.09 0.75 24.58
CA ILE A 759 -51.74 0.84 24.01
C ILE A 759 -51.53 2.24 23.42
N ILE A 760 -51.15 3.18 24.29
CA ILE A 760 -51.12 4.61 23.93
C ILE A 760 -49.75 5.12 23.44
N ALA A 761 -48.67 4.34 23.55
CA ALA A 761 -47.35 4.75 23.08
C ALA A 761 -46.42 3.57 22.79
N LEU A 762 -45.45 3.79 21.89
CA LEU A 762 -44.36 2.86 21.60
C LEU A 762 -43.00 3.57 21.73
N GLN A 763 -42.14 3.11 22.62
CA GLN A 763 -40.75 3.54 22.72
C GLN A 763 -39.86 2.72 21.79
N VAL A 764 -39.03 3.41 21.02
CA VAL A 764 -38.01 2.85 20.12
C VAL A 764 -36.62 3.25 20.63
N GLN A 765 -35.69 2.29 20.66
CA GLN A 765 -34.31 2.43 21.15
C GLN A 765 -33.42 1.35 20.50
N ASN A 766 -32.09 1.48 20.56
CA ASN A 766 -31.13 0.47 20.07
C ASN A 766 -31.19 0.10 18.58
N VAL A 767 -32.08 0.71 17.79
CA VAL A 767 -32.10 0.53 16.33
C VAL A 767 -30.96 1.33 15.73
N THR A 768 -30.16 0.68 14.87
CA THR A 768 -29.05 1.32 14.16
C THR A 768 -29.36 1.38 12.67
N ASP A 769 -28.77 2.35 11.98
CA ASP A 769 -28.62 2.27 10.52
C ASP A 769 -27.65 1.13 10.13
N LEU A 770 -27.33 1.04 8.84
CA LEU A 770 -26.35 0.09 8.31
C LEU A 770 -24.89 0.43 8.69
N ALA A 771 -24.59 1.67 9.06
CA ALA A 771 -23.27 2.13 9.48
C ALA A 771 -23.02 1.94 10.99
N GLY A 772 -24.05 1.54 11.75
CA GLY A 772 -24.01 1.32 13.19
C GLY A 772 -24.38 2.55 14.03
N ASN A 773 -24.87 3.64 13.43
CA ASN A 773 -25.31 4.82 14.18
C ASN A 773 -26.68 4.56 14.81
N GLU A 774 -26.74 4.58 16.14
CA GLU A 774 -27.94 4.26 16.91
C GLU A 774 -28.92 5.44 17.00
N ILE A 775 -30.22 5.15 16.90
CA ILE A 775 -31.30 6.11 17.15
C ILE A 775 -31.26 6.67 18.59
N TYR A 776 -31.65 7.93 18.76
CA TYR A 776 -31.98 8.45 20.09
C TYR A 776 -33.28 7.82 20.61
N THR A 777 -33.32 7.44 21.89
CA THR A 777 -34.56 6.90 22.48
C THR A 777 -35.74 7.85 22.26
N VAL A 778 -36.75 7.37 21.56
CA VAL A 778 -37.94 8.14 21.16
C VAL A 778 -39.20 7.38 21.57
N ALA A 779 -40.23 8.09 22.01
CA ALA A 779 -41.53 7.53 22.33
C ALA A 779 -42.58 8.09 21.37
N LEU A 780 -43.13 7.22 20.53
CA LEU A 780 -44.21 7.50 19.59
C LEU A 780 -45.55 7.54 20.34
N ASP A 781 -46.37 8.55 20.04
CA ASP A 781 -47.74 8.66 20.56
C ASP A 781 -48.69 7.91 19.63
N LEU A 782 -49.20 6.77 20.07
CA LEU A 782 -50.07 5.93 19.25
C LEU A 782 -51.53 6.42 19.25
N THR A 783 -51.85 7.49 19.97
CA THR A 783 -53.21 8.08 19.97
C THR A 783 -53.46 9.05 18.82
N THR A 784 -52.41 9.41 18.09
CA THR A 784 -52.44 10.29 16.91
C THR A 784 -51.70 9.64 15.74
N ASP A 785 -52.09 10.00 14.51
CA ASP A 785 -51.33 9.60 13.31
C ASP A 785 -49.93 10.23 13.35
N GLY A 786 -48.92 9.40 13.09
CA GLY A 786 -47.51 9.78 13.00
C GLY A 786 -47.10 10.28 11.61
N GLY A 787 -48.08 10.56 10.74
CA GLY A 787 -47.89 11.22 9.44
C GLY A 787 -47.65 10.27 8.27
N LEU A 788 -47.71 8.95 8.47
CA LEU A 788 -47.56 7.98 7.38
C LEU A 788 -48.93 7.70 6.72
N ASP A 789 -49.29 8.52 5.74
CA ASP A 789 -50.54 8.37 4.97
C ASP A 789 -50.43 7.25 3.92
N LEU A 790 -51.01 6.09 4.23
CA LEU A 790 -50.99 4.91 3.37
C LEU A 790 -51.72 5.11 2.03
N ALA A 791 -52.74 5.96 1.99
CA ALA A 791 -53.47 6.24 0.76
C ALA A 791 -52.60 7.07 -0.19
N ALA A 792 -51.80 8.01 0.35
CA ALA A 792 -50.82 8.75 -0.42
C ALA A 792 -49.66 7.86 -0.94
N GLN A 793 -49.35 6.76 -0.26
CA GLN A 793 -48.32 5.78 -0.68
C GLN A 793 -48.85 4.73 -1.66
N ALA A 794 -50.14 4.74 -2.02
CA ALA A 794 -50.70 3.75 -2.93
C ALA A 794 -50.06 3.86 -4.32
N PRO A 795 -49.60 2.73 -4.90
CA PRO A 795 -49.04 2.76 -6.23
C PRO A 795 -50.16 3.05 -7.22
N VAL A 796 -49.95 4.01 -8.11
CA VAL A 796 -50.84 4.26 -9.24
C VAL A 796 -50.06 4.26 -10.54
N VAL A 797 -50.68 3.74 -11.59
CA VAL A 797 -50.18 3.91 -12.95
C VAL A 797 -50.44 5.36 -13.36
N GLU A 798 -49.39 6.10 -13.67
CA GLU A 798 -49.46 7.49 -14.15
C GLU A 798 -49.57 7.54 -15.67
N GLU A 799 -48.85 6.65 -16.34
CA GLU A 799 -48.69 6.67 -17.79
C GLU A 799 -48.52 5.25 -18.32
N VAL A 800 -49.01 5.03 -19.53
CA VAL A 800 -48.81 3.80 -20.32
C VAL A 800 -48.22 4.22 -21.66
N SER A 801 -47.10 3.63 -22.03
CA SER A 801 -46.40 3.92 -23.28
C SER A 801 -46.20 2.64 -24.08
N VAL A 802 -46.52 2.63 -25.36
CA VAL A 802 -46.04 1.59 -26.28
C VAL A 802 -44.57 1.89 -26.55
N ILE A 803 -43.69 0.92 -26.28
CA ILE A 803 -42.22 1.13 -26.38
C ILE A 803 -41.56 0.18 -27.37
N GLY A 804 -42.33 -0.71 -27.98
CA GLY A 804 -41.81 -1.70 -28.90
C GLY A 804 -42.90 -2.58 -29.47
N LYS A 805 -42.49 -3.44 -30.41
CA LYS A 805 -43.35 -4.34 -31.17
C LYS A 805 -44.30 -5.20 -30.32
N ASN A 806 -43.94 -5.52 -29.09
CA ASN A 806 -44.74 -6.39 -28.22
C ASN A 806 -44.65 -5.96 -26.75
N ALA A 807 -44.30 -4.69 -26.50
CA ALA A 807 -43.98 -4.20 -25.16
C ALA A 807 -44.65 -2.86 -24.88
N LEU A 808 -45.27 -2.76 -23.70
CA LEU A 808 -45.78 -1.51 -23.14
C LEU A 808 -45.09 -1.23 -21.79
N GLU A 809 -44.67 0.00 -21.57
CA GLU A 809 -44.14 0.49 -20.30
C GLU A 809 -45.23 1.22 -19.52
N LEU A 810 -45.40 0.85 -18.25
CA LEU A 810 -46.25 1.52 -17.29
C LEU A 810 -45.37 2.24 -16.28
N LYS A 811 -45.55 3.55 -16.16
CA LYS A 811 -44.88 4.35 -15.14
C LYS A 811 -45.74 4.40 -13.88
N LEU A 812 -45.15 4.06 -12.74
CA LEU A 812 -45.79 4.13 -11.43
C LEU A 812 -45.22 5.29 -10.62
N ASN A 813 -46.05 5.88 -9.75
CA ASN A 813 -45.61 6.95 -8.85
C ASN A 813 -44.96 6.43 -7.54
N HIS A 814 -45.28 5.20 -7.14
CA HIS A 814 -44.77 4.53 -5.95
C HIS A 814 -44.46 3.05 -6.26
N PRO A 815 -43.57 2.41 -5.50
CA PRO A 815 -43.20 1.03 -5.72
C PRO A 815 -44.33 0.06 -5.38
N ILE A 816 -44.26 -1.14 -5.97
CA ILE A 816 -45.13 -2.28 -5.62
C ILE A 816 -44.33 -3.33 -4.86
N ASN A 817 -45.02 -4.21 -4.14
CA ASN A 817 -44.46 -5.46 -3.67
C ASN A 817 -44.50 -6.48 -4.82
N GLU A 818 -43.35 -6.74 -5.44
CA GLU A 818 -43.23 -7.65 -6.59
C GLU A 818 -43.82 -9.05 -6.34
N SER A 819 -43.80 -9.55 -5.10
CA SER A 819 -44.39 -10.85 -4.77
C SER A 819 -45.91 -10.92 -4.95
N THR A 820 -46.58 -9.76 -5.00
CA THR A 820 -48.03 -9.62 -5.23
C THR A 820 -48.37 -9.32 -6.68
N LEU A 821 -47.36 -9.11 -7.54
CA LEU A 821 -47.56 -8.73 -8.93
C LEU A 821 -48.30 -9.82 -9.70
N ASP A 822 -49.52 -9.50 -10.14
CA ASP A 822 -50.35 -10.41 -10.93
C ASP A 822 -50.66 -9.79 -12.30
N ARG A 823 -50.18 -10.44 -13.37
CA ARG A 823 -50.48 -10.01 -14.74
C ARG A 823 -51.98 -9.92 -15.05
N ARG A 824 -52.84 -10.62 -14.29
CA ARG A 824 -54.31 -10.60 -14.46
C ARG A 824 -54.94 -9.29 -14.00
N ASP A 825 -54.21 -8.48 -13.23
CA ASP A 825 -54.68 -7.17 -12.79
C ASP A 825 -54.71 -6.15 -13.93
N PHE A 826 -53.98 -6.39 -15.02
CA PHE A 826 -53.83 -5.48 -16.14
C PHE A 826 -54.62 -5.96 -17.36
N ILE A 827 -55.32 -5.04 -18.02
CA ILE A 827 -56.09 -5.32 -19.23
C ILE A 827 -55.76 -4.25 -20.27
N ILE A 828 -55.09 -4.64 -21.36
CA ILE A 828 -54.84 -3.77 -22.51
C ILE A 828 -55.93 -3.99 -23.56
N ARG A 829 -56.55 -2.91 -24.05
CA ARG A 829 -57.60 -2.95 -25.07
C ARG A 829 -57.43 -1.92 -26.17
N GLU A 830 -57.99 -2.22 -27.34
CA GLU A 830 -58.22 -1.22 -28.39
C GLU A 830 -59.28 -0.19 -27.96
N LYS A 831 -59.02 1.07 -28.30
CA LYS A 831 -59.93 2.20 -28.16
C LYS A 831 -60.96 2.16 -29.28
N GLY A 832 -62.20 1.86 -28.94
CA GLY A 832 -63.34 1.80 -29.88
C GLY A 832 -63.94 0.39 -29.98
N ASN A 833 -63.13 -0.60 -30.39
CA ASN A 833 -63.58 -1.99 -30.56
C ASN A 833 -63.54 -2.82 -29.27
N ASN A 834 -62.80 -2.35 -28.26
CA ASN A 834 -62.68 -2.96 -26.93
C ASN A 834 -62.12 -4.40 -26.93
N GLN A 835 -61.48 -4.82 -28.03
CA GLN A 835 -60.74 -6.07 -28.14
C GLN A 835 -59.56 -6.05 -27.16
N ALA A 836 -59.40 -7.13 -26.39
CA ALA A 836 -58.31 -7.25 -25.41
C ALA A 836 -57.09 -7.94 -26.03
N LEU A 837 -55.91 -7.42 -25.74
CA LEU A 837 -54.63 -8.02 -26.10
C LEU A 837 -54.23 -9.09 -25.07
N SER A 838 -53.43 -10.07 -25.48
CA SER A 838 -53.00 -11.18 -24.64
C SER A 838 -51.66 -10.87 -23.97
N ILE A 839 -51.70 -10.41 -22.71
CA ILE A 839 -50.50 -10.23 -21.88
C ILE A 839 -49.96 -11.60 -21.45
N PHE A 840 -48.71 -11.90 -21.80
CA PHE A 840 -48.08 -13.19 -21.47
C PHE A 840 -47.03 -13.09 -20.36
N SER A 841 -46.35 -11.94 -20.21
CA SER A 841 -45.43 -11.66 -19.11
C SER A 841 -45.50 -10.20 -18.68
N ILE A 842 -45.05 -9.96 -17.45
CA ILE A 842 -44.87 -8.64 -16.87
C ILE A 842 -43.54 -8.63 -16.12
N GLU A 843 -42.80 -7.54 -16.22
CA GLU A 843 -41.52 -7.34 -15.53
C GLU A 843 -41.62 -6.08 -14.68
N TYR A 844 -41.16 -6.15 -13.43
CA TYR A 844 -41.01 -4.97 -12.58
C TYR A 844 -39.56 -4.47 -12.62
N LYS A 845 -39.41 -3.17 -12.79
CA LYS A 845 -38.12 -2.47 -12.75
C LYS A 845 -38.19 -1.39 -11.69
N ASP A 846 -37.32 -1.53 -10.71
CA ASP A 846 -37.10 -0.58 -9.62
C ASP A 846 -35.63 -0.14 -9.66
N ALA A 847 -35.36 0.94 -10.38
CA ALA A 847 -34.02 1.49 -10.50
C ALA A 847 -34.07 3.02 -10.45
N ASN A 848 -33.25 3.63 -9.60
CA ASN A 848 -33.09 5.09 -9.48
C ASN A 848 -34.41 5.85 -9.26
N ASP A 849 -35.30 5.36 -8.39
CA ASP A 849 -36.63 5.94 -8.11
C ASP A 849 -37.58 6.01 -9.34
N GLU A 850 -37.27 5.30 -10.43
CA GLU A 850 -38.17 5.10 -11.55
C GLU A 850 -38.87 3.74 -11.46
N TYR A 851 -40.07 3.72 -10.90
CA TYR A 851 -40.89 2.52 -10.76
C TYR A 851 -41.63 2.21 -12.07
N LYS A 852 -41.22 1.14 -12.75
CA LYS A 852 -41.77 0.79 -14.07
C LYS A 852 -42.23 -0.66 -14.14
N LEU A 853 -43.31 -0.90 -14.87
CA LEU A 853 -43.75 -2.24 -15.27
C LEU A 853 -43.69 -2.37 -16.79
N ILE A 854 -43.05 -3.44 -17.29
CA ILE A 854 -43.03 -3.76 -18.73
C ILE A 854 -44.00 -4.92 -18.98
N LEU A 855 -45.09 -4.62 -19.68
CA LEU A 855 -46.10 -5.59 -20.09
C LEU A 855 -45.74 -6.11 -21.47
N HIS A 856 -45.66 -7.43 -21.62
CA HIS A 856 -45.44 -8.06 -22.91
C HIS A 856 -46.72 -8.69 -23.44
N VAL A 857 -47.13 -8.28 -24.63
CA VAL A 857 -48.33 -8.75 -25.33
C VAL A 857 -47.96 -9.71 -26.47
N ARG A 858 -48.86 -10.62 -26.84
CA ARG A 858 -48.60 -11.57 -27.94
C ARG A 858 -48.77 -10.95 -29.32
N GLU A 859 -49.53 -9.87 -29.38
CA GLU A 859 -49.84 -9.12 -30.57
C GLU A 859 -48.67 -8.23 -30.99
N ASP A 860 -48.47 -8.10 -32.31
CA ASP A 860 -47.49 -7.19 -32.89
C ASP A 860 -48.11 -5.79 -32.96
N LEU A 861 -47.58 -4.86 -32.17
CA LEU A 861 -47.92 -3.45 -32.14
C LEU A 861 -47.24 -2.71 -33.31
N GLU A 862 -47.96 -1.75 -33.88
CA GLU A 862 -47.49 -0.85 -34.93
C GLU A 862 -46.54 0.22 -34.33
N GLN A 863 -45.62 0.75 -35.15
CA GLN A 863 -44.65 1.76 -34.71
C GLN A 863 -45.32 3.06 -34.22
N ASN A 864 -46.50 3.38 -34.74
CA ASN A 864 -47.31 4.53 -34.32
C ASN A 864 -48.05 4.32 -32.97
N GLY A 865 -47.69 3.30 -32.19
CA GLY A 865 -48.31 2.93 -30.91
C GLY A 865 -49.71 2.29 -31.00
N LYS A 866 -50.14 1.81 -32.17
CA LYS A 866 -51.48 1.21 -32.39
C LYS A 866 -51.44 -0.31 -32.52
N PHE A 867 -52.62 -0.92 -32.47
CA PHE A 867 -52.86 -2.31 -32.89
C PHE A 867 -54.11 -2.34 -33.77
N ASP A 868 -54.02 -2.93 -34.96
CA ASP A 868 -55.09 -2.97 -35.98
C ASP A 868 -55.69 -1.57 -36.25
N ALA A 869 -54.80 -0.58 -36.45
CA ALA A 869 -55.13 0.84 -36.61
C ALA A 869 -55.88 1.53 -35.45
N ALA A 870 -56.05 0.89 -34.29
CA ALA A 870 -56.69 1.46 -33.10
C ALA A 870 -55.66 1.83 -32.01
N LEU A 871 -55.88 2.97 -31.35
CA LEU A 871 -55.12 3.35 -30.15
C LEU A 871 -55.38 2.36 -29.02
N LEU A 872 -54.43 2.19 -28.11
CA LEU A 872 -54.57 1.31 -26.96
C LEU A 872 -54.96 2.07 -25.69
N LYS A 873 -55.58 1.36 -24.74
CA LYS A 873 -55.84 1.81 -23.38
C LYS A 873 -55.56 0.72 -22.37
N LEU A 874 -55.11 1.10 -21.18
CA LEU A 874 -54.98 0.25 -20.00
C LEU A 874 -56.20 0.39 -19.09
N GLU A 875 -56.77 -0.73 -18.69
CA GLU A 875 -57.74 -0.86 -17.60
C GLU A 875 -57.15 -1.77 -16.51
N LEU A 876 -57.61 -1.61 -15.27
CA LEU A 876 -57.35 -2.58 -14.20
C LEU A 876 -58.53 -3.55 -14.05
N ALA A 877 -58.26 -4.77 -13.58
CA ALA A 877 -59.29 -5.75 -13.25
C ALA A 877 -60.24 -5.25 -12.14
N GLN A 878 -61.44 -5.85 -12.04
CA GLN A 878 -62.41 -5.49 -10.99
C GLN A 878 -61.89 -5.76 -9.57
N SER A 879 -60.98 -6.71 -9.43
CA SER A 879 -60.29 -7.03 -8.18
C SER A 879 -58.81 -7.07 -8.48
N VAL A 880 -58.09 -6.10 -7.96
CA VAL A 880 -56.64 -5.94 -8.13
C VAL A 880 -55.95 -6.55 -6.92
N SER A 881 -54.97 -7.42 -7.16
CA SER A 881 -54.19 -8.09 -6.11
C SER A 881 -52.76 -7.60 -5.96
N THR A 882 -52.26 -6.85 -6.94
CA THR A 882 -50.97 -6.17 -6.90
C THR A 882 -51.04 -5.03 -5.89
N GLU A 883 -50.19 -5.09 -4.87
CA GLU A 883 -50.15 -4.19 -3.72
C GLU A 883 -48.74 -3.61 -3.54
N ASN A 884 -48.60 -2.52 -2.79
CA ASN A 884 -47.29 -2.10 -2.26
C ASN A 884 -46.91 -2.85 -0.98
N ILE A 885 -45.77 -2.48 -0.41
CA ILE A 885 -45.24 -3.09 0.82
C ILE A 885 -46.12 -2.85 2.06
N TYR A 886 -47.03 -1.87 2.02
CA TYR A 886 -47.95 -1.54 3.11
C TYR A 886 -49.31 -2.25 2.97
N GLY A 887 -49.54 -2.93 1.85
CA GLY A 887 -50.79 -3.62 1.52
C GLY A 887 -51.86 -2.75 0.87
N THR A 888 -51.51 -1.60 0.27
CA THR A 888 -52.45 -0.81 -0.54
C THR A 888 -52.37 -1.21 -2.01
N THR A 889 -53.55 -1.43 -2.62
CA THR A 889 -53.69 -1.98 -3.97
C THR A 889 -53.34 -0.96 -5.05
N LEU A 890 -52.79 -1.44 -6.17
CA LEU A 890 -52.52 -0.65 -7.38
C LEU A 890 -53.79 0.01 -7.93
N GLY A 891 -53.68 1.29 -8.27
CA GLY A 891 -54.75 2.08 -8.90
C GLY A 891 -54.34 2.75 -10.22
N LEU A 892 -55.25 3.55 -10.77
CA LEU A 892 -54.99 4.44 -11.90
C LEU A 892 -54.98 5.90 -11.41
N LEU A 893 -54.03 6.70 -11.90
CA LEU A 893 -53.92 8.10 -11.53
C LEU A 893 -55.24 8.85 -11.82
N GLY A 894 -55.72 9.63 -10.84
CA GLY A 894 -56.96 10.39 -10.96
C GLY A 894 -58.26 9.57 -10.85
N SER A 895 -58.20 8.31 -10.41
CA SER A 895 -59.37 7.42 -10.27
C SER A 895 -60.18 7.28 -11.57
N VAL A 896 -59.47 7.28 -12.70
CA VAL A 896 -60.06 7.08 -14.03
C VAL A 896 -60.38 5.60 -14.28
N SER A 897 -61.26 5.33 -15.24
CA SER A 897 -61.58 3.95 -15.64
C SER A 897 -60.50 3.32 -16.54
N HIS A 898 -59.69 4.13 -17.21
CA HIS A 898 -58.59 3.70 -18.08
C HIS A 898 -57.57 4.82 -18.28
N ILE A 899 -56.37 4.45 -18.72
CA ILE A 899 -55.32 5.36 -19.21
C ILE A 899 -55.10 5.08 -20.70
N ASP A 900 -55.13 6.10 -21.54
CA ASP A 900 -54.78 5.97 -22.96
C ASP A 900 -53.27 5.71 -23.08
N ALA A 901 -52.89 4.71 -23.88
CA ALA A 901 -51.49 4.47 -24.19
C ALA A 901 -50.98 5.57 -25.13
N ILE A 902 -49.83 6.14 -24.79
CA ILE A 902 -49.10 7.05 -25.68
C ILE A 902 -48.04 6.28 -26.46
N ASP A 903 -47.59 6.87 -27.55
CA ASP A 903 -46.59 6.29 -28.41
C ASP A 903 -45.18 6.77 -28.01
N LYS A 904 -44.37 5.82 -27.56
CA LYS A 904 -42.93 5.93 -27.33
C LYS A 904 -42.16 4.86 -28.10
N TYR A 905 -42.79 4.23 -29.08
CA TYR A 905 -42.12 3.23 -29.88
C TYR A 905 -41.25 3.99 -30.86
N ALA A 906 -39.93 3.97 -30.63
CA ALA A 906 -38.99 4.62 -31.54
C ALA A 906 -39.21 4.13 -32.99
N PRO A 907 -39.24 5.04 -33.98
CA PRO A 907 -39.41 4.65 -35.36
C PRO A 907 -38.29 3.69 -35.77
N GLU A 908 -38.64 2.70 -36.60
CA GLU A 908 -37.66 1.81 -37.21
C GLU A 908 -37.74 1.93 -38.74
N ALA A 909 -36.58 2.12 -39.37
CA ALA A 909 -36.48 2.25 -40.82
C ALA A 909 -36.02 0.94 -41.47
N THR A 910 -36.75 0.52 -42.51
CA THR A 910 -36.36 -0.52 -43.46
C THR A 910 -35.94 0.10 -44.79
N VAL A 911 -34.82 -0.34 -45.38
CA VAL A 911 -34.40 0.18 -46.69
C VAL A 911 -35.18 -0.49 -47.81
N GLU A 912 -36.00 0.28 -48.52
CA GLU A 912 -36.82 -0.21 -49.64
C GLU A 912 -35.97 -0.37 -50.91
N LYS A 913 -35.10 0.60 -51.20
CA LYS A 913 -34.27 0.60 -52.39
C LYS A 913 -32.98 1.39 -52.20
N ALA A 914 -31.88 0.84 -52.69
CA ALA A 914 -30.61 1.53 -52.82
C ALA A 914 -29.97 1.22 -54.18
N VAL A 915 -29.59 2.26 -54.94
CA VAL A 915 -28.92 2.10 -56.24
C VAL A 915 -27.48 2.62 -56.14
N TYR A 916 -26.50 1.75 -56.39
CA TYR A 916 -25.10 2.12 -56.44
C TYR A 916 -24.63 2.33 -57.88
N GLY A 917 -24.08 3.52 -58.16
CA GLY A 917 -23.49 3.94 -59.43
C GLY A 917 -22.68 5.22 -59.25
N ASN A 918 -22.58 6.10 -60.26
CA ASN A 918 -21.89 7.40 -60.13
C ASN A 918 -22.55 8.38 -59.12
N LYS A 919 -23.63 7.97 -58.43
CA LYS A 919 -24.44 8.71 -57.45
C LYS A 919 -25.16 7.70 -56.54
N THR A 920 -25.27 7.95 -55.23
CA THR A 920 -26.02 7.12 -54.26
C THR A 920 -27.40 7.74 -54.00
N GLU A 921 -28.46 6.94 -54.08
CA GLU A 921 -29.84 7.26 -53.67
C GLU A 921 -30.31 6.18 -52.71
N ILE A 922 -30.90 6.56 -51.58
CA ILE A 922 -31.43 5.63 -50.58
C ILE A 922 -32.86 6.01 -50.25
N VAL A 923 -33.72 4.99 -50.30
CA VAL A 923 -35.12 5.05 -49.95
C VAL A 923 -35.33 4.20 -48.69
N PHE A 924 -35.86 4.81 -47.63
CA PHE A 924 -36.25 4.13 -46.40
C PHE A 924 -37.77 4.16 -46.25
N GLU A 925 -38.36 3.06 -45.82
CA GLU A 925 -39.73 2.99 -45.32
C GLU A 925 -39.70 2.97 -43.80
N ILE A 926 -40.51 3.81 -43.19
CA ILE A 926 -40.70 3.88 -41.74
C ILE A 926 -42.18 3.59 -41.47
N GLY A 927 -42.47 2.72 -40.49
CA GLY A 927 -43.83 2.24 -40.20
C GLY A 927 -44.75 3.26 -39.54
N GLU A 928 -44.37 4.53 -39.55
CA GLU A 928 -45.09 5.66 -38.97
C GLU A 928 -44.73 6.99 -39.64
N THR A 929 -45.43 8.07 -39.25
CA THR A 929 -45.16 9.41 -39.76
C THR A 929 -43.97 10.05 -39.05
N VAL A 930 -42.97 10.51 -39.81
CA VAL A 930 -41.76 11.14 -39.27
C VAL A 930 -41.56 12.59 -39.71
N GLN A 931 -40.74 13.31 -38.94
CA GLN A 931 -40.27 14.67 -39.14
C GLN A 931 -38.74 14.70 -39.21
N PHE A 932 -38.21 15.72 -39.89
CA PHE A 932 -36.77 15.92 -40.07
C PHE A 932 -36.29 17.22 -39.43
N GLY A 933 -35.30 17.14 -38.56
CA GLY A 933 -34.55 18.28 -38.06
C GLY A 933 -33.23 18.43 -38.82
N PHE A 934 -33.01 19.57 -39.48
CA PHE A 934 -31.72 19.91 -40.11
C PHE A 934 -31.13 21.17 -39.46
N GLY A 935 -29.87 21.12 -39.04
CA GLY A 935 -29.09 22.29 -38.62
C GLY A 935 -28.82 23.23 -39.81
N GLY A 936 -28.81 24.54 -39.56
CA GLY A 936 -28.89 25.60 -40.59
C GLY A 936 -27.81 25.64 -41.67
N ASP A 937 -26.74 24.84 -41.59
CA ASP A 937 -25.61 24.88 -42.51
C ASP A 937 -25.56 23.72 -43.53
N VAL A 938 -26.52 22.78 -43.51
CA VAL A 938 -26.55 21.67 -44.48
C VAL A 938 -27.90 21.51 -45.19
N SER A 939 -27.90 21.70 -46.51
CA SER A 939 -29.05 21.44 -47.37
C SER A 939 -29.03 19.99 -47.89
N LEU A 940 -29.87 19.12 -47.33
CA LEU A 940 -30.17 17.82 -47.91
C LEU A 940 -31.45 17.96 -48.76
N GLU A 941 -31.41 17.57 -50.04
CA GLU A 941 -32.64 17.41 -50.82
C GLU A 941 -33.32 16.13 -50.32
N THR A 942 -34.42 16.26 -49.60
CA THR A 942 -35.23 15.11 -49.13
C THR A 942 -36.63 15.20 -49.72
N THR A 943 -37.17 14.07 -50.16
CA THR A 943 -38.59 13.92 -50.48
C THR A 943 -39.18 12.82 -49.60
N SER A 944 -40.29 13.10 -48.96
CA SER A 944 -41.04 12.13 -48.15
C SER A 944 -42.46 11.99 -48.70
N GLU A 945 -42.95 10.75 -48.79
CA GLU A 945 -44.34 10.44 -49.11
C GLU A 945 -44.89 9.53 -48.02
N THR A 946 -46.06 9.84 -47.46
CA THR A 946 -46.71 9.03 -46.43
C THR A 946 -47.98 8.42 -47.00
N VAL A 947 -48.08 7.08 -46.95
CA VAL A 947 -49.27 6.33 -47.39
C VAL A 947 -49.59 5.27 -46.34
N ASN A 948 -50.82 5.26 -45.82
CA ASN A 948 -51.30 4.32 -44.80
C ASN A 948 -50.38 4.23 -43.57
N ASP A 949 -50.05 5.37 -42.98
CA ASP A 949 -49.13 5.51 -41.84
C ASP A 949 -47.69 5.01 -42.09
N VAL A 950 -47.31 4.61 -43.31
CA VAL A 950 -45.91 4.32 -43.67
C VAL A 950 -45.31 5.53 -44.38
N THR A 951 -44.19 6.06 -43.89
CA THR A 951 -43.45 7.15 -44.55
C THR A 951 -42.26 6.61 -45.33
N THR A 952 -42.29 6.81 -46.65
CA THR A 952 -41.17 6.56 -47.55
C THR A 952 -40.31 7.83 -47.66
N VAL A 953 -39.04 7.74 -47.30
CA VAL A 953 -38.08 8.84 -47.27
C VAL A 953 -37.00 8.60 -48.31
N THR A 954 -36.84 9.53 -49.26
CA THR A 954 -35.75 9.52 -50.23
C THR A 954 -34.73 10.60 -49.91
N LEU A 955 -33.47 10.21 -49.68
CA LEU A 955 -32.34 11.13 -49.61
C LEU A 955 -31.75 11.34 -51.00
N ALA A 956 -31.91 12.54 -51.57
CA ALA A 956 -31.42 12.86 -52.90
C ALA A 956 -29.94 13.29 -52.91
N LYS A 957 -29.35 13.16 -54.10
CA LYS A 957 -27.92 13.16 -54.44
C LYS A 957 -27.05 14.28 -53.79
N GLY A 958 -26.00 13.89 -53.04
CA GLY A 958 -24.88 14.77 -52.66
C GLY A 958 -23.85 14.12 -51.73
N THR A 959 -22.65 14.72 -51.58
CA THR A 959 -21.61 14.29 -50.61
C THR A 959 -22.16 14.21 -49.19
N ALA A 960 -23.07 15.13 -48.83
CA ALA A 960 -23.73 15.18 -47.54
C ALA A 960 -24.50 13.90 -47.16
N ALA A 961 -25.11 13.18 -48.11
CA ALA A 961 -25.82 11.93 -47.81
C ALA A 961 -24.85 10.79 -47.44
N ASN A 962 -23.69 10.73 -48.10
CA ASN A 962 -22.66 9.73 -47.82
C ASN A 962 -21.93 10.03 -46.49
N ASP A 963 -21.63 11.31 -46.23
CA ASP A 963 -21.05 11.75 -44.96
C ASP A 963 -22.01 11.49 -43.79
N LEU A 964 -23.33 11.68 -44.01
CA LEU A 964 -24.37 11.36 -43.03
C LEU A 964 -24.36 9.87 -42.68
N LEU A 965 -24.35 8.97 -43.66
CA LEU A 965 -24.30 7.53 -43.39
C LEU A 965 -23.00 7.11 -42.72
N ILE A 966 -21.84 7.65 -43.15
CA ILE A 966 -20.55 7.37 -42.51
C ILE A 966 -20.57 7.79 -41.04
N SER A 967 -21.15 8.95 -40.72
CA SER A 967 -21.25 9.43 -39.34
C SER A 967 -22.08 8.51 -38.42
N ARG A 968 -22.96 7.68 -39.00
CA ARG A 968 -23.79 6.71 -38.26
C ARG A 968 -23.04 5.47 -37.80
N PHE A 969 -21.83 5.22 -38.30
CA PHE A 969 -21.10 4.02 -37.92
C PHE A 969 -19.78 4.41 -37.26
N THR A 970 -19.54 3.81 -36.10
CA THR A 970 -18.22 3.80 -35.48
C THR A 970 -17.67 2.39 -35.58
N VAL A 971 -16.54 2.22 -36.25
CA VAL A 971 -15.80 0.94 -36.26
C VAL A 971 -14.58 1.06 -35.36
N LYS A 972 -14.47 0.17 -34.38
CA LYS A 972 -13.34 0.10 -33.46
C LYS A 972 -12.62 -1.25 -33.54
N LYS A 973 -11.32 -1.17 -33.29
CA LYS A 973 -10.42 -2.31 -33.09
C LYS A 973 -9.78 -2.15 -31.70
N GLY A 974 -10.34 -2.84 -30.71
CA GLY A 974 -10.05 -2.52 -29.30
C GLY A 974 -10.49 -1.09 -28.97
N SER A 975 -9.61 -0.27 -28.41
CA SER A 975 -9.90 1.15 -28.12
C SER A 975 -9.69 2.09 -29.31
N LYS A 976 -9.12 1.64 -30.43
CA LYS A 976 -8.78 2.49 -31.58
C LYS A 976 -9.98 2.60 -32.54
N LYS A 977 -10.43 3.83 -32.81
CA LYS A 977 -11.41 4.14 -33.86
C LYS A 977 -10.75 4.06 -35.24
N LEU A 978 -11.37 3.34 -36.17
CA LEU A 978 -10.93 3.22 -37.56
C LEU A 978 -11.70 4.22 -38.44
N ALA A 979 -11.04 4.74 -39.47
CA ALA A 979 -11.69 5.58 -40.46
C ALA A 979 -12.52 4.71 -41.41
N ILE A 980 -13.78 5.10 -41.62
CA ILE A 980 -14.63 4.54 -42.67
C ILE A 980 -14.43 5.41 -43.91
N GLU A 981 -13.77 4.86 -44.93
CA GLU A 981 -13.43 5.57 -46.16
C GLU A 981 -14.66 5.73 -47.06
N LYS A 982 -15.52 4.70 -47.09
CA LYS A 982 -16.80 4.71 -47.82
C LYS A 982 -17.73 3.63 -47.29
N ILE A 983 -19.01 3.75 -47.58
CA ILE A 983 -20.00 2.69 -47.39
C ILE A 983 -20.44 2.19 -48.77
N GLN A 984 -20.30 0.89 -49.02
CA GLN A 984 -20.89 0.25 -50.20
C GLN A 984 -22.24 -0.34 -49.81
N ILE A 985 -23.26 -0.11 -50.61
CA ILE A 985 -24.58 -0.71 -50.40
C ILE A 985 -24.68 -1.91 -51.34
N VAL A 986 -24.86 -3.11 -50.80
CA VAL A 986 -24.87 -4.35 -51.57
C VAL A 986 -26.26 -4.61 -52.15
N ASN A 987 -27.29 -4.40 -51.34
CA ASN A 987 -28.71 -4.46 -51.72
C ASN A 987 -29.56 -3.78 -50.62
N GLY A 988 -30.89 -3.84 -50.73
CA GLY A 988 -31.82 -3.25 -49.75
C GLY A 988 -31.74 -3.84 -48.34
N THR A 989 -31.01 -4.93 -48.12
CA THR A 989 -30.90 -5.56 -46.79
C THR A 989 -29.46 -5.64 -46.28
N LYS A 990 -28.45 -5.15 -47.03
CA LYS A 990 -27.03 -5.29 -46.66
C LYS A 990 -26.16 -4.11 -47.10
N ILE A 991 -25.34 -3.63 -46.17
CA ILE A 991 -24.26 -2.65 -46.41
C ILE A 991 -22.88 -3.21 -46.03
N VAL A 992 -21.84 -2.68 -46.65
CA VAL A 992 -20.42 -2.97 -46.40
C VAL A 992 -19.70 -1.67 -46.04
N LEU A 993 -19.20 -1.57 -44.81
CA LEU A 993 -18.34 -0.46 -44.38
C LEU A 993 -16.91 -0.74 -44.88
N VAL A 994 -16.38 0.13 -45.73
CA VAL A 994 -14.99 0.02 -46.18
C VAL A 994 -14.11 0.86 -45.27
N ILE A 995 -13.24 0.18 -44.52
CA ILE A 995 -12.35 0.80 -43.54
C ILE A 995 -10.91 0.77 -44.02
N ASN A 996 -10.08 1.62 -43.43
CA ASN A 996 -8.64 1.61 -43.64
C ASN A 996 -7.91 1.48 -42.29
N ASP A 997 -7.32 0.31 -42.02
CA ASP A 997 -6.50 0.07 -40.82
C ASP A 997 -4.99 0.29 -41.09
N GLY A 998 -4.60 0.61 -42.33
CA GLY A 998 -3.20 0.87 -42.71
C GLY A 998 -2.27 -0.35 -42.65
N ASN A 999 -2.81 -1.57 -42.69
CA ASN A 999 -2.04 -2.82 -42.63
C ASN A 999 -2.60 -3.86 -43.61
N GLU A 1000 -1.76 -4.34 -44.54
CA GLU A 1000 -2.10 -5.28 -45.63
C GLU A 1000 -2.35 -6.73 -45.17
N ASN A 1001 -2.05 -7.07 -43.91
CA ASN A 1001 -2.22 -8.43 -43.38
C ASN A 1001 -3.32 -8.49 -42.30
N TRP A 1002 -4.58 -8.46 -42.74
CA TRP A 1002 -5.74 -8.64 -41.85
C TRP A 1002 -6.00 -10.13 -41.58
N ASN A 1003 -6.06 -10.55 -40.30
CA ASN A 1003 -6.16 -11.96 -39.89
C ASN A 1003 -7.48 -12.34 -39.16
N GLY A 1004 -8.56 -11.58 -39.36
CA GLY A 1004 -9.88 -11.91 -38.78
C GLY A 1004 -10.07 -11.52 -37.30
N GLN A 1005 -9.40 -10.47 -36.83
CA GLN A 1005 -9.64 -9.91 -35.49
C GLN A 1005 -11.07 -9.35 -35.34
N LYS A 1006 -11.67 -9.52 -34.15
CA LYS A 1006 -13.02 -9.02 -33.82
C LYS A 1006 -13.05 -7.49 -33.86
N LEU A 1007 -14.00 -6.93 -34.61
CA LEU A 1007 -14.27 -5.50 -34.70
C LEU A 1007 -15.55 -5.18 -33.95
N ASP A 1008 -15.57 -4.05 -33.25
CA ASP A 1008 -16.79 -3.52 -32.66
C ASP A 1008 -17.36 -2.48 -33.62
N VAL A 1009 -18.54 -2.77 -34.16
CA VAL A 1009 -19.28 -1.86 -35.04
C VAL A 1009 -20.47 -1.35 -34.25
N THR A 1010 -20.50 -0.04 -34.04
CA THR A 1010 -21.60 0.64 -33.35
C THR A 1010 -22.37 1.47 -34.36
N PHE A 1011 -23.68 1.27 -34.43
CA PHE A 1011 -24.57 2.25 -35.02
C PHE A 1011 -24.76 3.37 -34.01
N ASN A 1012 -24.27 4.56 -34.34
CA ASN A 1012 -24.38 5.72 -33.48
C ASN A 1012 -25.81 6.26 -33.60
N ALA A 1013 -26.53 6.29 -32.47
CA ALA A 1013 -27.75 7.06 -32.34
C ALA A 1013 -27.50 8.53 -32.68
N LEU A 1014 -28.59 9.20 -32.97
CA LEU A 1014 -28.67 10.49 -33.62
C LEU A 1014 -28.43 11.66 -32.63
N ASP A 1015 -27.38 11.60 -31.81
CA ASP A 1015 -27.13 12.59 -30.73
C ASP A 1015 -26.56 13.93 -31.23
N ASN A 1016 -26.33 14.07 -32.53
CA ASN A 1016 -25.89 15.32 -33.13
C ASN A 1016 -27.10 16.12 -33.60
N THR A 1017 -27.38 17.25 -32.95
CA THR A 1017 -28.47 18.19 -33.28
C THR A 1017 -28.47 18.71 -34.72
N ALA A 1018 -27.43 18.43 -35.50
CA ALA A 1018 -27.34 18.81 -36.91
C ALA A 1018 -28.26 18.00 -37.86
N TYR A 1019 -28.67 16.79 -37.49
CA TYR A 1019 -29.57 15.93 -38.26
C TYR A 1019 -30.42 15.13 -37.28
N SER A 1020 -31.73 15.01 -37.40
CA SER A 1020 -32.53 14.01 -36.65
C SER A 1020 -33.76 13.57 -37.45
N ILE A 1021 -34.14 12.31 -37.32
CA ILE A 1021 -35.42 11.76 -37.79
C ILE A 1021 -36.18 11.40 -36.53
N THR A 1022 -37.31 12.08 -36.31
CA THR A 1022 -38.18 11.84 -35.17
C THR A 1022 -39.57 11.50 -35.66
N ASP A 1023 -40.33 10.72 -34.92
CA ASP A 1023 -41.77 10.61 -35.18
C ASP A 1023 -42.52 11.91 -34.79
N THR A 1024 -43.85 11.87 -34.85
CA THR A 1024 -44.71 12.99 -34.43
C THR A 1024 -44.72 13.25 -32.91
N ASN A 1025 -44.28 12.28 -32.11
CA ASN A 1025 -44.21 12.35 -30.65
C ASN A 1025 -42.81 12.74 -30.14
N GLY A 1026 -41.83 12.88 -31.05
CA GLY A 1026 -40.45 13.27 -30.77
C GLY A 1026 -39.50 12.10 -30.49
N ASN A 1027 -39.94 10.84 -30.65
CA ASN A 1027 -39.07 9.67 -30.48
C ASN A 1027 -38.09 9.59 -31.66
N ILE A 1028 -36.81 9.34 -31.37
CA ILE A 1028 -35.73 9.37 -32.36
C ILE A 1028 -35.58 8.00 -33.02
N LEU A 1029 -35.31 7.96 -34.33
CA LEU A 1029 -34.94 6.73 -35.04
C LEU A 1029 -33.67 6.11 -34.43
N GLU A 1030 -33.81 4.99 -33.71
CA GLU A 1030 -32.69 4.34 -33.03
C GLU A 1030 -32.00 3.26 -33.86
N ASN A 1031 -32.70 2.63 -34.81
CA ASN A 1031 -32.20 1.48 -35.56
C ASN A 1031 -32.52 1.53 -37.07
N LEU A 1032 -31.58 1.00 -37.86
CA LEU A 1032 -31.78 0.65 -39.28
C LEU A 1032 -31.74 -0.87 -39.41
N ASN A 1033 -32.83 -1.48 -39.85
CA ASN A 1033 -32.93 -2.94 -39.94
C ASN A 1033 -32.18 -3.46 -41.19
N MET A 1034 -30.85 -3.61 -41.08
CA MET A 1034 -29.96 -4.05 -42.16
C MET A 1034 -28.80 -4.94 -41.68
N GLU A 1035 -28.31 -5.83 -42.55
CA GLU A 1035 -27.07 -6.56 -42.36
C GLU A 1035 -25.86 -5.63 -42.61
N VAL A 1036 -24.98 -5.48 -41.61
CA VAL A 1036 -23.75 -4.70 -41.75
C VAL A 1036 -22.55 -5.64 -41.84
N SER A 1037 -21.75 -5.47 -42.89
CA SER A 1037 -20.47 -6.15 -43.06
C SER A 1037 -19.35 -5.13 -43.15
N VAL A 1038 -18.11 -5.53 -42.87
CA VAL A 1038 -16.93 -4.66 -42.90
C VAL A 1038 -15.90 -5.25 -43.84
N GLU A 1039 -15.36 -4.41 -44.72
CA GLU A 1039 -14.29 -4.75 -45.65
C GLU A 1039 -13.11 -3.81 -45.39
N ASN A 1040 -11.89 -4.34 -45.27
CA ASN A 1040 -10.68 -3.53 -45.19
C ASN A 1040 -10.18 -3.24 -46.61
N ILE A 1041 -9.83 -1.99 -46.90
CA ILE A 1041 -9.36 -1.57 -48.22
C ILE A 1041 -7.95 -2.06 -48.56
N ASN A 1042 -7.19 -2.53 -47.56
CA ASN A 1042 -5.84 -3.07 -47.70
C ASN A 1042 -5.82 -4.59 -47.70
#